data_AF-A0A679BDP9-F1
#
_entry.id   AF-A0A679BDP9-F1
#
_cell.length_a   1.000
_cell.length_b   1.000
_cell.length_c   1.000
_cell.angle_alpha   90.00
_cell.angle_beta   90.00
_cell.angle_gamma   90.00
#
_symmetry.space_group_name_H-M   'P 1'
#
loop_
_entity.id
_entity.type
_entity.pdbx_description
1 polymer ?
#
loop_
_entity_poly.entity_id
_entity_poly.type
_entity_poly.pdbx_seq_one_letter_code
_entity_poly.pdbx_strand_id
1 'polypeptide(L)'
;MANPWKVAAMGATISICGWFISPIISLVVNKIISYIGFDWSGELEKLKRERVPKLKELLSNAEVHRMLAESRNDVDADHVARLEDMVNRLRSALYEADDILDLVEYYRLKKKVLGESGSSDSSTWLQLLHGYSRRVHNALLVPAAPVLRRWYAAMRACVARTKIALRLPTSTSVRGRRGLLNSLRNCGGYILTCPSKVIMAARSLRSFFCDAATELFNLNYQQANDTMSRGIPPDMSKLRLKIILNKIENIICEADKQLPHLDKPPNKVTDAIPPPAVIGRDNDRDNIIAMLHENVDGVQPGSSNSVLSGRSIIGIHGISGSGKSTLAQHICDHLKKDKQEENDCHFDLIMWVHVSENFDVVDIFSKILKEATKLNTEEHDLEKALSEKRFLLVLDDVWSVKVESHQSKEMKDKIVSLLKAGKAGSKILATSQTDKALLALGAAKERCILISEMGDTVFLELFMHYALDGVDIDEQDRRAFEVIGAQIANKLKGSPLAATIVGARLRQENLNYWISFNDQKHLGDVMDFLKWSYQQLDEEARRCFAYCSIFPRRYQLQRGELVKLWVAQGFITTTNGDKKEIDAERHFDHLVSVLFLRPVNDDYSGHIAYFTMHDLLYDLAKMVVGSECYTVQKGWAGDLPQNVRHLFIEIDGEENMSKKVLELENLRTLIIIHTQDTEKLLVEDVLECMFTNLRMLRALILKVELQSFKGGRQIFIPESIGELLHLRYFYLSKALYSKVIFPRRFARLYHMEVVNVGYSEWGKVEFSSGEDTTNLINLRVVPYDAEFDFPFVGRMESLQTLHKFTVKRETGYELFQLKKLNKLKHLLKIDGLENVPTKEDAHEAELHNKSYIRGLKLTWNPSGETSVQDQDLQSEVIQALRPPTHLQTLAIESYNGSSYPSWMMDGGPEVLMCLRDLMLIDCTELGSVPEQSVLFKYLHSLQIIRCNWRYFPDNMEHLKSLVELVIQNCSEILSLPTLPQSLQQFKIKNCDAILSLPTLPQSLKELITVGCYKLELLPTLPPSLQKLKTKYCNAILSLPTLPQSLKELIIVGCKNLESLPTLPQSLKELMIEDCKNINSLPTLPQSLQKLMLYRFRNIDLPTMPQSLELFDVLTNDQKFARSCETVGEENWEKIRHIPTRNINYDEYYVQGNNFNPFSSHLFTWITEVLLILTYTCCFRHKLTQTFVLNIHL
;
A
#
# COMPACT_ATOMS: atom_id res chain seq x y z
N MET A 1 -26.27 17.78 -92.58
CA MET A 1 -25.15 16.93 -92.10
C MET A 1 -24.46 17.65 -90.94
N ALA A 2 -24.51 17.09 -89.73
CA ALA A 2 -23.87 17.68 -88.56
C ALA A 2 -22.35 17.45 -88.63
N ASN A 3 -21.56 18.50 -88.42
CA ASN A 3 -20.10 18.46 -88.53
C ASN A 3 -19.51 17.47 -87.48
N PRO A 4 -18.77 16.42 -87.89
CA PRO A 4 -18.24 15.36 -87.01
C PRO A 4 -17.42 15.90 -85.83
N TRP A 5 -16.71 17.01 -86.03
CA TRP A 5 -15.91 17.67 -85.01
C TRP A 5 -16.73 18.22 -83.83
N LYS A 6 -18.02 18.54 -84.03
CA LYS A 6 -18.92 19.05 -82.97
C LYS A 6 -19.42 17.94 -82.04
N VAL A 7 -19.64 16.73 -82.57
CA VAL A 7 -20.01 15.55 -81.77
C VAL A 7 -18.78 15.03 -81.01
N ALA A 8 -17.61 15.04 -81.66
CA ALA A 8 -16.34 14.68 -81.04
C ALA A 8 -15.95 15.60 -79.88
N ALA A 9 -16.08 16.93 -80.01
CA ALA A 9 -15.76 17.87 -78.93
C ALA A 9 -16.71 17.75 -77.73
N MET A 10 -18.00 17.50 -77.96
CA MET A 10 -19.01 17.35 -76.91
C MET A 10 -18.88 15.99 -76.19
N GLY A 11 -18.54 14.93 -76.93
CA GLY A 11 -18.14 13.63 -76.37
C GLY A 11 -16.83 13.70 -75.58
N ALA A 12 -15.82 14.44 -76.07
CA ALA A 12 -14.56 14.64 -75.37
C ALA A 12 -14.75 15.41 -74.05
N THR A 13 -15.60 16.45 -74.01
CA THR A 13 -15.80 17.24 -72.79
C THR A 13 -16.55 16.45 -71.69
N ILE A 14 -17.54 15.62 -72.07
CA ILE A 14 -18.24 14.73 -71.14
C ILE A 14 -17.31 13.61 -70.67
N SER A 15 -16.48 13.07 -71.56
CA SER A 15 -15.49 12.03 -71.23
C SER A 15 -14.39 12.58 -70.32
N ILE A 16 -13.90 13.80 -70.55
CA ILE A 16 -12.89 14.46 -69.71
C ILE A 16 -13.46 14.72 -68.30
N CYS A 17 -14.69 15.23 -68.17
CA CYS A 17 -15.33 15.41 -66.86
C CYS A 17 -15.60 14.06 -66.14
N GLY A 18 -15.99 13.01 -66.87
CA GLY A 18 -16.11 11.65 -66.35
C GLY A 18 -14.78 11.06 -65.89
N TRP A 19 -13.69 11.34 -66.62
CA TRP A 19 -12.31 10.95 -66.28
C TRP A 19 -11.77 11.66 -65.04
N PHE A 20 -12.23 12.87 -64.72
CA PHE A 20 -11.81 13.58 -63.50
C PHE A 20 -12.62 13.16 -62.26
N ILE A 21 -13.90 12.79 -62.41
CA ILE A 21 -14.78 12.47 -61.27
C ILE A 21 -14.77 10.96 -60.94
N SER A 22 -14.66 10.08 -61.93
CA SER A 22 -14.67 8.63 -61.74
C SER A 22 -13.53 8.12 -60.84
N PRO A 23 -12.27 8.61 -60.97
CA PRO A 23 -11.19 8.20 -60.07
C PRO A 23 -11.44 8.67 -58.65
N ILE A 24 -11.99 9.87 -58.46
CA ILE A 24 -12.25 10.43 -57.12
C ILE A 24 -13.36 9.64 -56.41
N ILE A 25 -14.46 9.35 -57.09
CA ILE A 25 -15.55 8.53 -56.53
C ILE A 25 -15.08 7.10 -56.29
N SER A 26 -14.35 6.50 -57.23
CA SER A 26 -13.81 5.15 -57.06
C SER A 26 -12.81 5.08 -55.89
N LEU A 27 -11.97 6.10 -55.71
CA LEU A 27 -11.00 6.18 -54.63
C LEU A 27 -11.71 6.40 -53.28
N VAL A 28 -12.74 7.25 -53.21
CA VAL A 28 -13.53 7.46 -51.98
C VAL A 28 -14.35 6.22 -51.62
N VAL A 29 -15.03 5.60 -52.58
CA VAL A 29 -15.85 4.39 -52.37
C VAL A 29 -14.98 3.19 -52.01
N ASN A 30 -13.85 2.96 -52.70
CA ASN A 30 -12.93 1.87 -52.35
C ASN A 30 -12.31 2.08 -50.97
N LYS A 31 -12.00 3.33 -50.59
CA LYS A 31 -11.49 3.63 -49.25
C LYS A 31 -12.56 3.35 -48.19
N ILE A 32 -13.81 3.79 -48.41
CA ILE A 32 -14.95 3.50 -47.52
C ILE A 32 -15.21 1.99 -47.40
N ILE A 33 -15.25 1.25 -48.51
CA ILE A 33 -15.45 -0.22 -48.53
C ILE A 33 -14.30 -0.93 -47.79
N SER A 34 -13.05 -0.49 -47.98
CA SER A 34 -11.88 -1.05 -47.28
C SER A 34 -11.90 -0.81 -45.76
N TYR A 35 -12.69 0.15 -45.28
CA TYR A 35 -12.89 0.41 -43.85
C TYR A 35 -14.09 -0.34 -43.26
N ILE A 36 -15.12 -0.61 -44.08
CA ILE A 36 -16.28 -1.41 -43.67
C ILE A 36 -15.89 -2.90 -43.55
N GLY A 37 -14.97 -3.39 -44.38
CA GLY A 37 -14.49 -4.79 -44.37
C GLY A 37 -13.28 -5.11 -43.48
N PHE A 38 -12.84 -4.20 -42.61
CA PHE A 38 -11.69 -4.45 -41.73
C PHE A 38 -12.10 -5.31 -40.52
N ASP A 39 -11.41 -6.44 -40.28
CA ASP A 39 -11.65 -7.34 -39.15
C ASP A 39 -10.96 -6.84 -37.87
N TRP A 40 -11.69 -6.06 -37.08
CA TRP A 40 -11.20 -5.47 -35.83
C TRP A 40 -10.94 -6.51 -34.75
N SER A 41 -11.76 -7.56 -34.67
CA SER A 41 -11.60 -8.62 -33.68
C SER A 41 -10.30 -9.39 -33.91
N GLY A 42 -10.02 -9.76 -35.16
CA GLY A 42 -8.77 -10.41 -35.53
C GLY A 42 -7.56 -9.51 -35.27
N GLU A 43 -7.64 -8.23 -35.60
CA GLU A 43 -6.52 -7.30 -35.42
C GLU A 43 -6.23 -6.93 -33.96
N LEU A 44 -7.26 -6.87 -33.10
CA LEU A 44 -7.08 -6.71 -31.65
C LEU A 44 -6.47 -7.94 -31.00
N GLU A 45 -6.87 -9.14 -31.42
CA GLU A 45 -6.23 -10.38 -30.96
C GLU A 45 -4.78 -10.46 -31.43
N LYS A 46 -4.47 -10.08 -32.67
CA LYS A 46 -3.08 -9.96 -33.14
C LYS A 46 -2.29 -8.91 -32.36
N LEU A 47 -2.89 -7.75 -32.05
CA LEU A 47 -2.25 -6.74 -31.22
C LEU A 47 -1.85 -7.34 -29.87
N LYS A 48 -2.77 -8.04 -29.20
CA LYS A 48 -2.56 -8.63 -27.88
C LYS A 48 -1.60 -9.82 -27.87
N ARG A 49 -1.73 -10.75 -28.83
CA ARG A 49 -0.99 -12.03 -28.84
C ARG A 49 0.32 -11.99 -29.59
N GLU A 50 0.47 -11.11 -30.57
CA GLU A 50 1.64 -11.09 -31.46
C GLU A 50 2.41 -9.77 -31.30
N ARG A 51 1.75 -8.62 -31.53
CA ARG A 51 2.45 -7.32 -31.61
C ARG A 51 2.96 -6.82 -30.26
N VAL A 52 2.16 -6.88 -29.19
CA VAL A 52 2.59 -6.42 -27.85
C VAL A 52 3.76 -7.26 -27.32
N PRO A 53 3.71 -8.61 -27.29
CA PRO A 53 4.87 -9.41 -26.90
C PRO A 53 6.12 -9.10 -27.74
N LYS A 54 5.95 -8.89 -29.05
CA LYS A 54 7.06 -8.55 -29.94
C LYS A 54 7.64 -7.16 -29.66
N LEU A 55 6.80 -6.15 -29.39
CA LEU A 55 7.25 -4.81 -28.97
C LEU A 55 8.04 -4.88 -27.67
N LYS A 56 7.56 -5.66 -26.70
CA LYS A 56 8.21 -5.88 -25.41
C LYS A 56 9.60 -6.50 -25.56
N GLU A 57 9.70 -7.54 -26.39
CA GLU A 57 10.97 -8.19 -26.75
C GLU A 57 11.94 -7.22 -27.43
N LEU A 58 11.46 -6.50 -28.47
CA LEU A 58 12.28 -5.57 -29.24
C LEU A 58 12.75 -4.38 -28.39
N LEU A 59 11.88 -3.82 -27.55
CA LEU A 59 12.22 -2.75 -26.63
C LEU A 59 13.33 -3.21 -25.67
N SER A 60 13.15 -4.40 -25.09
CA SER A 60 14.17 -5.02 -24.24
C SER A 60 15.51 -5.15 -24.96
N ASN A 61 15.52 -5.66 -26.19
CA ASN A 61 16.76 -5.83 -26.96
C ASN A 61 17.41 -4.48 -27.30
N ALA A 62 16.60 -3.49 -27.71
CA ALA A 62 17.08 -2.15 -28.02
C ALA A 62 17.72 -1.46 -26.81
N GLU A 63 17.10 -1.59 -25.63
CA GLU A 63 17.64 -1.05 -24.37
C GLU A 63 18.98 -1.69 -24.01
N VAL A 64 19.10 -3.01 -24.16
CA VAL A 64 20.36 -3.74 -23.95
C VAL A 64 21.44 -3.26 -24.91
N HIS A 65 21.13 -3.15 -26.20
CA HIS A 65 22.09 -2.66 -27.20
C HIS A 65 22.52 -1.21 -26.95
N ARG A 66 21.59 -0.32 -26.57
CA ARG A 66 21.90 1.07 -26.20
C ARG A 66 22.86 1.11 -25.03
N MET A 67 22.58 0.36 -23.97
CA MET A 67 23.43 0.28 -22.78
C MET A 67 24.84 -0.25 -23.07
N LEU A 68 24.97 -1.24 -23.96
CA LEU A 68 26.26 -1.80 -24.40
C LEU A 68 27.03 -0.85 -25.33
N ALA A 69 26.33 -0.02 -26.09
CA ALA A 69 26.95 0.99 -26.94
C ALA A 69 27.53 2.14 -26.10
N GLU A 70 26.82 2.58 -25.06
CA GLU A 70 27.27 3.63 -24.13
C GLU A 70 28.52 3.25 -23.32
N SER A 71 28.71 1.97 -22.99
CA SER A 71 29.91 1.53 -22.23
C SER A 71 31.16 1.39 -23.10
N ARG A 72 31.02 1.45 -24.43
CA ARG A 72 32.14 1.35 -25.37
C ARG A 72 32.61 2.75 -25.73
N ASN A 73 33.75 3.17 -25.20
CA ASN A 73 34.39 4.46 -25.51
C ASN A 73 34.72 4.69 -27.01
N ASP A 74 34.64 3.65 -27.85
CA ASP A 74 34.93 3.69 -29.30
C ASP A 74 33.68 3.76 -30.20
N VAL A 75 32.47 3.86 -29.66
CA VAL A 75 31.23 3.85 -30.46
C VAL A 75 30.80 5.26 -30.86
N ASP A 76 30.46 5.42 -32.14
CA ASP A 76 29.94 6.66 -32.74
C ASP A 76 28.71 7.19 -31.96
N ALA A 77 28.77 8.44 -31.50
CA ALA A 77 27.70 9.09 -30.77
C ALA A 77 26.36 9.09 -31.55
N ASP A 78 26.44 9.12 -32.89
CA ASP A 78 25.29 9.02 -33.78
C ASP A 78 24.62 7.63 -33.73
N HIS A 79 25.38 6.57 -33.45
CA HIS A 79 24.82 5.23 -33.24
C HIS A 79 24.05 5.11 -31.93
N VAL A 80 24.58 5.68 -30.84
CA VAL A 80 23.88 5.71 -29.54
C VAL A 80 22.58 6.51 -29.65
N ALA A 81 22.62 7.68 -30.30
CA ALA A 81 21.43 8.51 -30.54
C ALA A 81 20.35 7.80 -31.37
N ARG A 82 20.74 7.03 -32.41
CA ARG A 82 19.79 6.21 -33.19
C ARG A 82 19.14 5.11 -32.35
N LEU A 83 19.90 4.43 -31.49
CA LEU A 83 19.35 3.40 -30.60
C LEU A 83 18.39 4.02 -29.58
N GLU A 84 18.71 5.21 -29.07
CA GLU A 84 17.83 5.96 -28.18
C GLU A 84 16.51 6.37 -28.86
N ASP A 85 16.55 6.87 -30.10
CA ASP A 85 15.33 7.12 -30.89
C ASP A 85 14.49 5.85 -31.09
N MET A 86 15.14 4.73 -31.42
CA MET A 86 14.47 3.44 -31.59
C MET A 86 13.79 2.97 -30.30
N VAL A 87 14.49 3.04 -29.16
CA VAL A 87 13.93 2.73 -27.83
C VAL A 87 12.70 3.59 -27.55
N ASN A 88 12.80 4.91 -27.76
CA ASN A 88 11.70 5.84 -27.52
C ASN A 88 10.48 5.54 -28.41
N ARG A 89 10.71 5.21 -29.69
CA ARG A 89 9.64 4.85 -30.64
C ARG A 89 8.97 3.52 -30.28
N LEU A 90 9.74 2.48 -29.95
CA LEU A 90 9.23 1.19 -29.50
C LEU A 90 8.40 1.33 -28.22
N ARG A 91 8.88 2.13 -27.28
CA ARG A 91 8.22 2.37 -26.01
C ARG A 91 6.92 3.16 -26.17
N SER A 92 6.93 4.22 -27.00
CA SER A 92 5.70 4.94 -27.37
C SER A 92 4.67 4.03 -28.04
N ALA A 93 5.11 3.13 -28.92
CA ALA A 93 4.23 2.17 -29.58
C ALA A 93 3.63 1.15 -28.60
N LEU A 94 4.43 0.67 -27.64
CA LEU A 94 3.98 -0.22 -26.58
C LEU A 94 2.92 0.46 -25.70
N TYR A 95 3.12 1.71 -25.33
CA TYR A 95 2.13 2.44 -24.54
C TYR A 95 0.84 2.71 -25.30
N GLU A 96 0.91 3.13 -26.57
CA GLU A 96 -0.28 3.27 -27.41
C GLU A 96 -1.05 1.94 -27.52
N ALA A 97 -0.34 0.81 -27.65
CA ALA A 97 -0.95 -0.52 -27.69
C ALA A 97 -1.64 -0.87 -26.36
N ASP A 98 -0.96 -0.66 -25.23
CA ASP A 98 -1.50 -0.89 -23.90
C ASP A 98 -2.74 -0.03 -23.63
N ASP A 99 -2.73 1.25 -24.03
CA ASP A 99 -3.86 2.17 -23.84
C ASP A 99 -5.09 1.72 -24.63
N ILE A 100 -4.88 1.24 -25.87
CA ILE A 100 -5.94 0.63 -26.69
C ILE A 100 -6.50 -0.61 -26.01
N LEU A 101 -5.64 -1.52 -25.55
CA LEU A 101 -6.05 -2.76 -24.91
C LEU A 101 -6.82 -2.51 -23.62
N ASP A 102 -6.36 -1.56 -22.80
CA ASP A 102 -7.06 -1.15 -21.59
C ASP A 102 -8.44 -0.59 -21.90
N LEU A 103 -8.55 0.28 -22.91
CA LEU A 103 -9.84 0.87 -23.26
C LEU A 103 -10.82 -0.18 -23.79
N VAL A 104 -10.36 -1.10 -24.64
CA VAL A 104 -11.17 -2.24 -25.10
C VAL A 104 -11.64 -3.10 -23.93
N GLU A 105 -10.73 -3.40 -23.00
CA GLU A 105 -11.05 -4.17 -21.79
C GLU A 105 -12.05 -3.42 -20.89
N TYR A 106 -11.93 -2.11 -20.77
CA TYR A 106 -12.89 -1.27 -20.03
C TYR A 106 -14.31 -1.44 -20.56
N TYR A 107 -14.50 -1.32 -21.88
CA TYR A 107 -15.83 -1.48 -22.49
C TYR A 107 -16.32 -2.93 -22.45
N ARG A 108 -15.42 -3.91 -22.49
CA ARG A 108 -15.76 -5.32 -22.27
C ARG A 108 -16.33 -5.53 -20.87
N LEU A 109 -15.67 -4.97 -19.84
CA LEU A 109 -16.12 -5.05 -18.45
C LEU A 109 -17.43 -4.28 -18.24
N LYS A 110 -17.55 -3.07 -18.78
CA LYS A 110 -18.78 -2.27 -18.78
C LYS A 110 -19.97 -3.07 -19.33
N LYS A 111 -19.79 -3.72 -20.48
CA LYS A 111 -20.82 -4.56 -21.10
C LYS A 111 -21.19 -5.76 -20.24
N LYS A 112 -20.20 -6.42 -19.63
CA LYS A 112 -20.42 -7.53 -18.70
C LYS A 112 -21.29 -7.11 -17.52
N VAL A 113 -21.05 -5.92 -16.97
CA VAL A 113 -21.82 -5.36 -15.85
C VAL A 113 -23.26 -5.01 -16.25
N LEU A 114 -23.45 -4.41 -17.43
CA LEU A 114 -24.77 -3.96 -17.91
C LEU A 114 -25.69 -5.10 -18.42
N GLY A 115 -25.23 -6.36 -18.42
CA GLY A 115 -26.08 -7.51 -18.76
C GLY A 115 -26.48 -7.62 -20.23
N GLU A 116 -25.85 -6.87 -21.14
CA GLU A 116 -26.09 -6.94 -22.59
C GLU A 116 -25.52 -8.23 -23.20
N SER A 117 -26.18 -9.35 -22.93
CA SER A 117 -25.94 -10.61 -23.66
C SER A 117 -26.46 -10.45 -25.09
N GLY A 118 -25.55 -10.48 -26.06
CA GLY A 118 -25.92 -10.37 -27.47
C GLY A 118 -26.63 -11.64 -27.93
N SER A 119 -27.92 -11.54 -28.25
CA SER A 119 -28.60 -12.50 -29.12
C SER A 119 -27.99 -12.40 -30.52
N SER A 120 -27.26 -13.44 -30.92
CA SER A 120 -26.75 -13.57 -32.28
C SER A 120 -27.84 -14.13 -33.18
N ASP A 121 -28.60 -13.26 -33.83
CA ASP A 121 -29.39 -13.66 -34.99
C ASP A 121 -28.78 -12.99 -36.24
N SER A 122 -28.09 -13.79 -37.07
CA SER A 122 -27.42 -13.30 -38.28
C SER A 122 -28.41 -12.85 -39.37
N SER A 123 -29.70 -13.11 -39.17
CA SER A 123 -30.81 -12.74 -40.05
C SER A 123 -31.15 -11.25 -40.02
N THR A 124 -30.84 -10.53 -38.93
CA THR A 124 -31.12 -9.10 -38.77
C THR A 124 -30.16 -8.21 -39.57
N TRP A 125 -28.92 -8.68 -39.81
CA TRP A 125 -27.88 -7.95 -40.53
C TRP A 125 -28.21 -7.74 -42.02
N LEU A 126 -28.81 -8.73 -42.68
CA LEU A 126 -29.22 -8.64 -44.09
C LEU A 126 -30.44 -7.72 -44.29
N GLN A 127 -31.36 -7.69 -43.34
CA GLN A 127 -32.51 -6.79 -43.37
C GLN A 127 -32.10 -5.32 -43.11
N LEU A 128 -31.15 -5.09 -42.20
CA LEU A 128 -30.57 -3.76 -41.94
C LEU A 128 -29.73 -3.24 -43.11
N LEU A 129 -28.96 -4.09 -43.80
CA LEU A 129 -28.22 -3.73 -45.02
C LEU A 129 -29.15 -3.34 -46.18
N HIS A 130 -30.29 -4.03 -46.35
CA HIS A 130 -31.30 -3.64 -47.33
C HIS A 130 -32.01 -2.32 -46.96
N GLY A 131 -32.29 -2.09 -45.66
CA GLY A 131 -32.82 -0.82 -45.17
C GLY A 131 -31.84 0.35 -45.32
N TYR A 132 -30.55 0.09 -45.07
CA TYR A 132 -29.45 1.06 -45.17
C TYR A 132 -29.18 1.45 -46.62
N SER A 133 -29.13 0.48 -47.55
CA SER A 133 -29.06 0.73 -48.99
C SER A 133 -30.21 1.62 -49.48
N ARG A 134 -31.43 1.38 -49.00
CA ARG A 134 -32.63 2.16 -49.36
C ARG A 134 -32.61 3.59 -48.78
N ARG A 135 -32.08 3.77 -47.56
CA ARG A 135 -31.94 5.09 -46.92
C ARG A 135 -30.79 5.91 -47.50
N VAL A 136 -29.64 5.31 -47.79
CA VAL A 136 -28.51 5.93 -48.50
C VAL A 136 -28.93 6.33 -49.92
N HIS A 137 -29.71 5.48 -50.60
CA HIS A 137 -30.32 5.82 -51.89
C HIS A 137 -31.24 7.04 -51.79
N ASN A 138 -32.11 7.11 -50.77
CA ASN A 138 -33.03 8.22 -50.57
C ASN A 138 -32.36 9.52 -50.06
N ALA A 139 -31.28 9.42 -49.28
CA ALA A 139 -30.56 10.58 -48.72
C ALA A 139 -29.53 11.18 -49.70
N LEU A 140 -28.92 10.38 -50.58
CA LEU A 140 -27.95 10.88 -51.57
C LEU A 140 -28.60 11.24 -52.91
N LEU A 141 -29.44 10.36 -53.50
CA LEU A 141 -29.89 10.54 -54.88
C LEU A 141 -31.07 11.51 -55.02
N VAL A 142 -31.97 11.55 -54.04
CA VAL A 142 -33.16 12.43 -54.09
C VAL A 142 -32.79 13.91 -53.90
N PRO A 143 -31.91 14.30 -52.94
CA PRO A 143 -31.46 15.68 -52.77
C PRO A 143 -30.39 16.11 -53.79
N ALA A 144 -29.58 15.18 -54.32
CA ALA A 144 -28.61 15.48 -55.37
C ALA A 144 -29.26 15.79 -56.74
N ALA A 145 -30.44 15.23 -57.01
CA ALA A 145 -31.16 15.42 -58.27
C ALA A 145 -31.40 16.90 -58.65
N PRO A 146 -31.89 17.79 -57.75
CA PRO A 146 -32.03 19.21 -58.07
C PRO A 146 -30.69 19.95 -58.25
N VAL A 147 -29.63 19.57 -57.51
CA VAL A 147 -28.28 20.17 -57.65
C VAL A 147 -27.64 19.75 -58.98
N LEU A 148 -27.72 18.47 -59.33
CA LEU A 148 -27.28 17.92 -60.61
C LEU A 148 -28.09 18.50 -61.78
N ARG A 149 -29.41 18.70 -61.63
CA ARG A 149 -30.24 19.40 -62.62
C ARG A 149 -29.84 20.87 -62.79
N ARG A 150 -29.54 21.60 -61.69
CA ARG A 150 -29.05 22.99 -61.76
C ARG A 150 -27.67 23.08 -62.41
N TRP A 151 -26.76 22.17 -62.07
CA TRP A 151 -25.43 22.08 -62.68
C TRP A 151 -25.51 21.74 -64.17
N TYR A 152 -26.34 20.76 -64.53
CA TYR A 152 -26.60 20.36 -65.90
C TYR A 152 -27.29 21.48 -66.70
N ALA A 153 -28.22 22.23 -66.10
CA ALA A 153 -28.84 23.41 -66.72
C ALA A 153 -27.83 24.57 -66.92
N ALA A 154 -26.93 24.81 -65.97
CA ALA A 154 -25.86 25.81 -66.08
C ALA A 154 -24.85 25.44 -67.17
N MET A 155 -24.44 24.17 -67.25
CA MET A 155 -23.62 23.60 -68.32
C MET A 155 -24.31 23.73 -69.69
N ARG A 156 -25.59 23.34 -69.78
CA ARG A 156 -26.39 23.41 -71.01
C ARG A 156 -26.60 24.86 -71.46
N ALA A 157 -26.76 25.81 -70.54
CA ALA A 157 -26.85 27.24 -70.83
C ALA A 157 -25.52 27.86 -71.28
N CYS A 158 -24.39 27.43 -70.69
CA CYS A 158 -23.05 27.85 -71.14
C CYS A 158 -22.80 27.36 -72.59
N VAL A 159 -23.12 26.09 -72.88
CA VAL A 159 -23.00 25.47 -74.22
C VAL A 159 -23.94 26.12 -75.26
N ALA A 160 -25.17 26.48 -74.87
CA ALA A 160 -26.12 27.15 -75.75
C ALA A 160 -25.70 28.59 -76.10
N ARG A 161 -25.12 29.33 -75.15
CA ARG A 161 -24.66 30.73 -75.37
C ARG A 161 -23.37 30.80 -76.18
N THR A 162 -22.46 29.85 -76.05
CA THR A 162 -21.30 29.70 -76.95
C THR A 162 -21.72 29.39 -78.40
N LYS A 163 -22.90 28.78 -78.60
CA LYS A 163 -23.48 28.51 -79.93
C LYS A 163 -23.99 29.77 -80.64
N ILE A 164 -24.36 30.82 -79.90
CA ILE A 164 -24.87 32.10 -80.43
C ILE A 164 -23.71 33.03 -80.82
N ALA A 165 -22.61 33.01 -80.07
CA ALA A 165 -21.42 33.83 -80.32
C ALA A 165 -20.66 33.48 -81.62
N LEU A 166 -20.92 32.32 -82.22
CA LEU A 166 -20.19 31.77 -83.38
C LEU A 166 -20.94 31.87 -84.72
N ARG A 167 -22.03 32.65 -84.81
CA ARG A 167 -22.67 32.97 -86.09
C ARG A 167 -22.23 34.36 -86.58
N LEU A 168 -21.18 34.42 -87.40
CA LEU A 168 -20.86 35.59 -88.24
C LEU A 168 -20.58 35.12 -89.69
N PRO A 169 -21.03 35.88 -90.71
CA PRO A 169 -21.01 35.43 -92.10
C PRO A 169 -19.66 35.65 -92.78
N THR A 170 -19.34 34.78 -93.74
CA THR A 170 -18.17 34.81 -94.60
C THR A 170 -18.30 35.94 -95.63
N SER A 171 -17.57 37.04 -95.44
CA SER A 171 -17.34 38.03 -96.51
C SER A 171 -15.89 38.52 -96.45
N THR A 172 -15.21 38.41 -97.58
CA THR A 172 -13.79 38.76 -97.79
C THR A 172 -13.67 40.25 -98.10
N SER A 173 -13.59 41.10 -97.07
CA SER A 173 -12.97 42.43 -97.21
C SER A 173 -12.19 42.81 -95.95
N VAL A 174 -11.15 43.62 -96.12
CA VAL A 174 -10.22 44.03 -95.05
C VAL A 174 -10.92 44.81 -93.92
N ARG A 175 -12.10 45.39 -94.16
CA ARG A 175 -12.94 46.02 -93.11
C ARG A 175 -13.60 44.99 -92.18
N GLY A 176 -13.74 43.73 -92.61
CA GLY A 176 -14.29 42.62 -91.82
C GLY A 176 -13.36 42.13 -90.69
N ARG A 177 -12.04 42.32 -90.81
CA ARG A 177 -11.07 41.87 -89.78
C ARG A 177 -11.17 42.69 -88.48
N ARG A 178 -11.53 43.98 -88.56
CA ARG A 178 -11.67 44.83 -87.36
C ARG A 178 -12.97 44.54 -86.58
N GLY A 179 -14.03 44.12 -87.27
CA GLY A 179 -15.26 43.61 -86.64
C GLY A 179 -15.09 42.22 -85.99
N LEU A 180 -14.30 41.34 -86.62
CA LEU A 180 -14.02 40.00 -86.07
C LEU A 180 -13.20 40.06 -84.76
N LEU A 181 -12.25 41.00 -84.66
CA LEU A 181 -11.47 41.23 -83.45
C LEU A 181 -12.29 41.82 -82.29
N ASN A 182 -13.26 42.71 -82.57
CA ASN A 182 -14.18 43.21 -81.53
C ASN A 182 -15.20 42.16 -81.08
N SER A 183 -15.69 41.29 -81.99
CA SER A 183 -16.54 40.15 -81.61
C SER A 183 -15.76 39.08 -80.83
N LEU A 184 -14.49 38.81 -81.16
CA LEU A 184 -13.62 37.91 -80.39
C LEU A 184 -13.26 38.48 -79.01
N ARG A 185 -13.04 39.80 -78.90
CA ARG A 185 -12.81 40.48 -77.61
C ARG A 185 -14.05 40.43 -76.71
N ASN A 186 -15.25 40.56 -77.28
CA ASN A 186 -16.51 40.36 -76.54
C ASN A 186 -16.77 38.88 -76.20
N CYS A 187 -16.36 37.92 -77.05
CA CYS A 187 -16.41 36.48 -76.70
C CYS A 187 -15.46 36.13 -75.54
N GLY A 188 -14.30 36.78 -75.45
CA GLY A 188 -13.36 36.61 -74.34
C GLY A 188 -13.96 36.98 -72.98
N GLY A 189 -14.78 38.03 -72.92
CA GLY A 189 -15.51 38.42 -71.69
C GLY A 189 -16.56 37.39 -71.23
N TYR A 190 -17.17 36.64 -72.18
CA TYR A 190 -18.16 35.61 -71.86
C TYR A 190 -17.53 34.25 -71.51
N ILE A 191 -16.35 33.94 -72.05
CA ILE A 191 -15.57 32.74 -71.68
C ILE A 191 -14.97 32.90 -70.27
N LEU A 192 -14.72 34.13 -69.80
CA LEU A 192 -14.26 34.40 -68.42
C LEU A 192 -15.38 34.40 -67.36
N THR A 193 -16.66 34.41 -67.75
CA THR A 193 -17.81 34.34 -66.80
C THR A 193 -18.46 32.97 -66.68
N CYS A 194 -18.16 32.01 -67.57
CA CYS A 194 -18.55 30.60 -67.37
C CYS A 194 -17.77 29.86 -66.25
N PRO A 195 -16.47 30.12 -66.01
CA PRO A 195 -15.74 29.52 -64.90
C PRO A 195 -16.37 29.88 -63.57
N SER A 196 -16.81 31.13 -63.35
CA SER A 196 -17.38 31.52 -62.05
C SER A 196 -18.66 30.76 -61.71
N LYS A 197 -19.56 30.51 -62.67
CA LYS A 197 -20.79 29.72 -62.44
C LYS A 197 -20.53 28.22 -62.32
N VAL A 198 -19.60 27.67 -63.09
CA VAL A 198 -19.19 26.26 -62.98
C VAL A 198 -18.42 26.01 -61.68
N ILE A 199 -17.57 26.95 -61.25
CA ILE A 199 -16.86 26.93 -59.97
C ILE A 199 -17.83 27.11 -58.80
N MET A 200 -18.85 27.98 -58.90
CA MET A 200 -19.89 28.10 -57.86
C MET A 200 -20.70 26.80 -57.74
N ALA A 201 -21.05 26.19 -58.86
CA ALA A 201 -21.79 24.93 -58.87
C ALA A 201 -20.90 23.74 -58.43
N ALA A 202 -19.59 23.75 -58.73
CA ALA A 202 -18.62 22.80 -58.21
C ALA A 202 -18.35 23.00 -56.70
N ARG A 203 -18.35 24.24 -56.20
CA ARG A 203 -18.31 24.55 -54.76
C ARG A 203 -19.59 24.09 -54.06
N SER A 204 -20.74 24.24 -54.69
CA SER A 204 -22.01 23.73 -54.17
C SER A 204 -22.08 22.20 -54.20
N LEU A 205 -21.53 21.54 -55.22
CA LEU A 205 -21.35 20.08 -55.25
C LEU A 205 -20.34 19.61 -54.19
N ARG A 206 -19.23 20.32 -54.01
CA ARG A 206 -18.24 20.04 -52.95
C ARG A 206 -18.86 20.21 -51.55
N SER A 207 -19.60 21.30 -51.32
CA SER A 207 -20.37 21.52 -50.08
C SER A 207 -21.37 20.40 -49.88
N PHE A 208 -22.18 20.09 -50.89
CA PHE A 208 -23.16 19.00 -50.82
C PHE A 208 -22.53 17.64 -50.52
N PHE A 209 -21.39 17.30 -51.14
CA PHE A 209 -20.68 16.06 -50.81
C PHE A 209 -19.99 16.11 -49.44
N CYS A 210 -19.55 17.27 -48.97
CA CYS A 210 -19.06 17.46 -47.60
C CYS A 210 -20.21 17.33 -46.58
N ASP A 211 -21.36 17.95 -46.82
CA ASP A 211 -22.55 17.93 -45.98
C ASP A 211 -23.16 16.53 -45.97
N ALA A 212 -23.27 15.86 -47.13
CA ALA A 212 -23.72 14.48 -47.25
C ALA A 212 -22.72 13.49 -46.65
N ALA A 213 -21.40 13.74 -46.73
CA ALA A 213 -20.41 12.94 -46.02
C ALA A 213 -20.53 13.14 -44.51
N THR A 214 -20.90 14.34 -44.04
CA THR A 214 -21.13 14.67 -42.63
C THR A 214 -22.44 14.06 -42.12
N GLU A 215 -23.52 14.08 -42.91
CA GLU A 215 -24.78 13.39 -42.63
C GLU A 215 -24.64 11.87 -42.69
N LEU A 216 -23.87 11.31 -43.62
CA LEU A 216 -23.53 9.88 -43.64
C LEU A 216 -22.65 9.50 -42.47
N PHE A 217 -21.74 10.39 -42.05
CA PHE A 217 -21.00 10.23 -40.80
C PHE A 217 -21.95 10.23 -39.60
N ASN A 218 -22.90 11.15 -39.52
CA ASN A 218 -23.87 11.27 -38.42
C ASN A 218 -24.93 10.14 -38.41
N LEU A 219 -25.37 9.65 -39.57
CA LEU A 219 -26.25 8.49 -39.71
C LEU A 219 -25.53 7.18 -39.37
N ASN A 220 -24.24 7.05 -39.75
CA ASN A 220 -23.37 6.00 -39.21
C ASN A 220 -23.15 6.17 -37.71
N TYR A 221 -23.03 7.39 -37.19
CA TYR A 221 -22.82 7.63 -35.77
C TYR A 221 -24.03 7.22 -34.92
N GLN A 222 -25.26 7.55 -35.36
CA GLN A 222 -26.48 7.20 -34.64
C GLN A 222 -26.88 5.73 -34.80
N GLN A 223 -26.83 5.13 -36.01
CA GLN A 223 -27.19 3.71 -36.17
C GLN A 223 -26.04 2.74 -35.87
N ALA A 224 -24.76 3.14 -35.97
CA ALA A 224 -23.69 2.30 -35.42
C ALA A 224 -23.77 2.26 -33.90
N ASN A 225 -24.18 3.34 -33.20
CA ASN A 225 -24.44 3.28 -31.76
C ASN A 225 -25.56 2.29 -31.39
N ASP A 226 -26.65 2.25 -32.16
CA ASP A 226 -27.77 1.32 -31.92
C ASP A 226 -27.47 -0.15 -32.32
N THR A 227 -26.42 -0.39 -33.11
CA THR A 227 -26.01 -1.73 -33.59
C THR A 227 -24.53 -2.05 -33.29
N MET A 228 -23.90 -1.38 -32.31
CA MET A 228 -22.44 -1.28 -32.17
C MET A 228 -21.78 -2.62 -31.78
N SER A 229 -21.39 -3.37 -32.82
CA SER A 229 -20.11 -4.08 -32.94
C SER A 229 -19.29 -4.23 -31.65
N ARG A 230 -19.42 -5.40 -31.01
CA ARG A 230 -18.32 -6.21 -30.44
C ARG A 230 -17.07 -5.40 -30.00
N GLY A 231 -17.13 -4.77 -28.83
CA GLY A 231 -15.93 -4.38 -28.04
C GLY A 231 -15.14 -3.14 -28.47
N ILE A 232 -15.60 -2.32 -29.43
CA ILE A 232 -14.86 -1.11 -29.86
C ILE A 232 -15.35 0.14 -29.09
N PRO A 233 -14.44 0.97 -28.51
CA PRO A 233 -14.79 2.19 -27.80
C PRO A 233 -15.55 3.22 -28.68
N PRO A 234 -16.61 3.90 -28.19
CA PRO A 234 -17.37 4.92 -28.93
C PRO A 234 -16.51 6.08 -29.45
N ASP A 235 -15.52 6.50 -28.66
CA ASP A 235 -14.64 7.65 -28.99
C ASP A 235 -13.49 7.26 -29.94
N MET A 236 -13.22 5.95 -30.09
CA MET A 236 -12.16 5.45 -30.95
C MET A 236 -12.73 5.07 -32.32
N SER A 237 -12.58 5.98 -33.29
CA SER A 237 -12.94 5.63 -34.66
C SER A 237 -12.10 4.44 -35.14
N LYS A 238 -12.77 3.50 -35.83
CA LYS A 238 -12.15 2.42 -36.60
C LYS A 238 -10.93 2.92 -37.41
N LEU A 239 -11.06 4.07 -38.06
CA LEU A 239 -9.98 4.70 -38.82
C LEU A 239 -8.75 5.00 -37.96
N ARG A 240 -8.94 5.58 -36.77
CA ARG A 240 -7.86 5.94 -35.85
C ARG A 240 -7.11 4.69 -35.35
N LEU A 241 -7.85 3.64 -34.99
CA LEU A 241 -7.24 2.37 -34.55
C LEU A 241 -6.38 1.75 -35.65
N LYS A 242 -6.86 1.68 -36.90
CA LYS A 242 -6.08 1.15 -38.03
C LYS A 242 -4.80 1.95 -38.30
N ILE A 243 -4.85 3.28 -38.16
CA ILE A 243 -3.66 4.13 -38.31
C ILE A 243 -2.62 3.79 -37.23
N ILE A 244 -3.04 3.64 -35.97
CA ILE A 244 -2.15 3.30 -34.86
C ILE A 244 -1.55 1.89 -35.05
N LEU A 245 -2.36 0.90 -35.43
CA LEU A 245 -1.90 -0.46 -35.69
C LEU A 245 -0.85 -0.51 -36.81
N ASN A 246 -1.08 0.21 -37.92
CA ASN A 246 -0.10 0.31 -39.00
C ASN A 246 1.19 1.01 -38.54
N LYS A 247 1.09 2.05 -37.70
CA LYS A 247 2.26 2.71 -37.12
C LYS A 247 3.07 1.75 -36.25
N ILE A 248 2.41 0.97 -35.39
CA ILE A 248 3.04 -0.07 -34.56
C ILE A 248 3.76 -1.10 -35.43
N GLU A 249 3.08 -1.62 -36.46
CA GLU A 249 3.66 -2.63 -37.36
C GLU A 249 4.89 -2.12 -38.10
N ASN A 250 4.86 -0.88 -38.57
CA ASN A 250 6.03 -0.25 -39.20
C ASN A 250 7.23 -0.13 -38.23
N ILE A 251 6.98 0.24 -36.96
CA ILE A 251 8.04 0.34 -35.94
C ILE A 251 8.65 -1.04 -35.64
N ILE A 252 7.81 -2.08 -35.49
CA ILE A 252 8.27 -3.46 -35.30
C ILE A 252 9.16 -3.88 -36.47
N CYS A 253 8.70 -3.69 -37.72
CA CYS A 253 9.45 -4.06 -38.92
C CYS A 253 10.78 -3.33 -39.07
N GLU A 254 10.87 -2.08 -38.61
CA GLU A 254 12.11 -1.30 -38.64
C GLU A 254 13.10 -1.78 -37.58
N ALA A 255 12.62 -2.01 -36.36
CA ALA A 255 13.43 -2.51 -35.24
C ALA A 255 13.98 -3.91 -35.51
N ASP A 256 13.17 -4.84 -36.04
CA ASP A 256 13.59 -6.20 -36.42
C ASP A 256 14.72 -6.20 -37.48
N LYS A 257 14.78 -5.17 -38.34
CA LYS A 257 15.85 -5.06 -39.36
C LYS A 257 17.16 -4.52 -38.79
N GLN A 258 17.09 -3.73 -37.72
CA GLN A 258 18.23 -2.99 -37.17
C GLN A 258 18.84 -3.63 -35.92
N LEU A 259 18.07 -4.44 -35.18
CA LEU A 259 18.49 -5.08 -33.93
C LEU A 259 18.91 -6.53 -34.17
N PRO A 260 20.13 -6.95 -33.79
CA PRO A 260 20.51 -8.35 -33.73
C PRO A 260 19.63 -9.15 -32.75
N HIS A 261 19.38 -10.42 -33.04
CA HIS A 261 18.77 -11.33 -32.06
C HIS A 261 19.78 -11.66 -30.95
N LEU A 262 19.39 -11.42 -29.70
CA LEU A 262 20.12 -11.84 -28.51
C LEU A 262 19.52 -13.14 -27.96
N ASP A 263 20.37 -14.10 -27.59
CA ASP A 263 19.94 -15.32 -26.91
C ASP A 263 19.38 -14.97 -25.52
N LYS A 264 18.21 -15.53 -25.19
CA LYS A 264 17.58 -15.31 -23.87
C LYS A 264 18.48 -15.90 -22.77
N PRO A 265 18.77 -15.16 -21.69
CA PRO A 265 19.48 -15.73 -20.56
C PRO A 265 18.63 -16.82 -19.90
N PRO A 266 19.24 -17.86 -19.31
CA PRO A 266 18.51 -18.87 -18.55
C PRO A 266 17.88 -18.22 -17.30
N ASN A 267 16.55 -18.27 -17.21
CA ASN A 267 15.82 -17.84 -16.03
C ASN A 267 15.88 -18.94 -14.95
N LYS A 268 16.76 -18.79 -13.98
CA LYS A 268 16.64 -19.46 -12.67
C LYS A 268 16.45 -18.38 -11.60
N VAL A 269 15.44 -18.60 -10.76
CA VAL A 269 15.17 -17.77 -9.58
C VAL A 269 15.73 -18.50 -8.38
N THR A 270 16.63 -17.86 -7.64
CA THR A 270 17.20 -18.39 -6.41
C THR A 270 16.47 -17.78 -5.21
N ASP A 271 15.80 -18.61 -4.40
CA ASP A 271 15.00 -18.16 -3.24
C ASP A 271 15.86 -17.91 -1.98
N ALA A 272 17.16 -18.22 -2.02
CA ALA A 272 18.05 -18.06 -0.88
C ALA A 272 18.71 -16.66 -0.90
N ILE A 273 18.45 -15.85 0.13
CA ILE A 273 19.14 -14.57 0.37
C ILE A 273 20.41 -14.86 1.18
N PRO A 274 21.62 -14.42 0.75
CA PRO A 274 22.82 -14.58 1.56
C PRO A 274 22.73 -13.65 2.79
N PRO A 275 23.12 -14.12 3.99
CA PRO A 275 23.09 -13.29 5.18
C PRO A 275 23.99 -12.06 4.97
N PRO A 276 23.54 -10.84 5.34
CA PRO A 276 24.38 -9.66 5.28
C PRO A 276 25.64 -9.86 6.12
N ALA A 277 26.82 -9.68 5.52
CA ALA A 277 28.09 -9.81 6.21
C ALA A 277 28.94 -8.55 6.02
N VAL A 278 29.61 -8.14 7.10
CA VAL A 278 30.62 -7.08 7.08
C VAL A 278 31.97 -7.77 7.32
N ILE A 279 32.81 -7.85 6.29
CA ILE A 279 34.07 -8.61 6.30
C ILE A 279 35.26 -7.66 6.22
N GLY A 280 36.25 -7.87 7.09
CA GLY A 280 37.53 -7.17 7.10
C GLY A 280 37.48 -5.69 7.49
N ARG A 281 36.45 -5.29 8.24
CA ARG A 281 36.26 -3.90 8.72
C ARG A 281 36.39 -3.75 10.24
N ASP A 282 36.78 -4.79 10.96
CA ASP A 282 36.92 -4.78 12.41
C ASP A 282 37.94 -3.74 12.88
N ASN A 283 39.12 -3.67 12.25
CA ASN A 283 40.13 -2.67 12.60
C ASN A 283 39.64 -1.23 12.39
N ASP A 284 38.95 -0.96 11.27
CA ASP A 284 38.37 0.36 10.99
C ASP A 284 37.30 0.72 12.05
N ARG A 285 36.43 -0.25 12.39
CA ARG A 285 35.41 -0.11 13.45
C ARG A 285 36.05 0.20 14.78
N ASP A 286 37.01 -0.60 15.22
CA ASP A 286 37.61 -0.50 16.55
C ASP A 286 38.39 0.82 16.70
N ASN A 287 39.08 1.25 15.64
CA ASN A 287 39.74 2.55 15.60
C ASN A 287 38.73 3.71 15.74
N ILE A 288 37.60 3.66 15.03
CA ILE A 288 36.57 4.71 15.12
C ILE A 288 35.88 4.70 16.49
N ILE A 289 35.61 3.51 17.06
CA ILE A 289 35.07 3.38 18.42
C ILE A 289 36.03 3.99 19.44
N ALA A 290 37.33 3.73 19.32
CA ALA A 290 38.33 4.36 20.17
C ALA A 290 38.26 5.88 20.08
N MET A 291 38.15 6.45 18.88
CA MET A 291 37.99 7.89 18.66
C MET A 291 36.68 8.45 19.24
N LEU A 292 35.60 7.66 19.21
CA LEU A 292 34.31 8.01 19.81
C LEU A 292 34.38 8.04 21.34
N HIS A 293 35.18 7.17 21.95
CA HIS A 293 35.34 7.03 23.41
C HIS A 293 36.39 7.98 24.03
N GLU A 294 37.11 8.74 23.20
CA GLU A 294 38.09 9.72 23.70
C GLU A 294 37.41 10.82 24.54
N ASN A 295 37.80 10.89 25.82
CA ASN A 295 37.40 11.94 26.74
C ASN A 295 37.97 13.30 26.32
N VAL A 296 37.11 14.32 26.29
CA VAL A 296 37.50 15.72 26.02
C VAL A 296 37.94 16.42 27.33
N ASP A 297 38.44 15.66 28.30
CA ASP A 297 38.83 16.13 29.62
C ASP A 297 40.22 16.78 29.55
N GLY A 298 40.25 18.06 29.20
CA GLY A 298 41.51 18.82 29.23
C GLY A 298 41.48 20.24 28.69
N VAL A 299 40.32 20.77 28.28
CA VAL A 299 40.25 22.15 27.78
C VAL A 299 39.58 23.05 28.82
N GLN A 300 40.39 23.94 29.40
CA GLN A 300 39.93 25.06 30.23
C GLN A 300 38.82 25.85 29.50
N PRO A 301 37.73 26.26 30.18
CA PRO A 301 36.65 27.04 29.58
C PRO A 301 37.17 28.44 29.24
N GLY A 302 37.72 28.58 28.03
CA GLY A 302 38.35 29.82 27.56
C GLY A 302 39.15 29.72 26.25
N SER A 303 39.50 28.52 25.77
CA SER A 303 40.18 28.40 24.46
C SER A 303 39.17 28.27 23.31
N SER A 304 39.27 29.18 22.34
CA SER A 304 38.58 29.27 21.04
C SER A 304 37.58 28.15 20.67
N ASN A 305 36.32 28.57 20.56
CA ASN A 305 35.11 27.81 20.22
C ASN A 305 35.19 26.87 18.99
N SER A 306 36.19 26.98 18.11
CA SER A 306 36.32 26.15 16.91
C SER A 306 36.98 24.79 17.17
N VAL A 307 37.80 24.66 18.22
CA VAL A 307 38.63 23.46 18.47
C VAL A 307 37.83 22.33 19.13
N LEU A 308 36.84 22.67 19.98
CA LEU A 308 35.97 21.70 20.65
C LEU A 308 35.03 20.99 19.66
N SER A 309 34.42 21.74 18.73
CA SER A 309 33.51 21.16 17.73
C SER A 309 34.23 20.26 16.72
N GLY A 310 35.47 20.58 16.34
CA GLY A 310 36.23 19.78 15.37
C GLY A 310 36.72 18.43 15.89
N ARG A 311 36.84 18.26 17.21
CA ARG A 311 37.22 16.98 17.84
C ARG A 311 36.04 16.06 18.14
N SER A 312 34.82 16.58 18.13
CA SER A 312 33.59 15.79 18.36
C SER A 312 32.96 15.27 17.08
N ILE A 313 33.40 15.72 15.90
CA ILE A 313 32.92 15.24 14.59
C ILE A 313 33.97 14.31 13.99
N ILE A 314 33.58 13.06 13.76
CA ILE A 314 34.39 12.03 13.10
C ILE A 314 33.77 11.77 11.74
N GLY A 315 34.59 11.81 10.69
CA GLY A 315 34.13 11.68 9.32
C GLY A 315 34.66 10.42 8.66
N ILE A 316 33.83 9.70 7.90
CA ILE A 316 34.25 8.59 7.02
C ILE A 316 34.04 9.05 5.58
N HIS A 317 35.08 9.03 4.76
CA HIS A 317 34.96 9.39 3.34
C HIS A 317 35.54 8.37 2.37
N GLY A 318 35.11 8.42 1.11
CA GLY A 318 35.52 7.50 0.05
C GLY A 318 34.50 7.38 -1.08
N ILE A 319 34.87 6.73 -2.19
CA ILE A 319 34.05 6.61 -3.41
C ILE A 319 32.70 5.92 -3.17
N SER A 320 31.72 6.13 -4.06
CA SER A 320 30.40 5.49 -3.96
C SER A 320 30.52 3.96 -3.98
N GLY A 321 29.72 3.27 -3.15
CA GLY A 321 29.75 1.81 -3.06
C GLY A 321 30.90 1.20 -2.24
N SER A 322 31.81 1.99 -1.65
CA SER A 322 32.96 1.49 -0.87
C SER A 322 32.62 0.92 0.52
N GLY A 323 31.36 1.04 0.97
CA GLY A 323 30.90 0.50 2.26
C GLY A 323 30.92 1.49 3.43
N LYS A 324 30.95 2.80 3.20
CA LYS A 324 30.95 3.83 4.26
C LYS A 324 29.76 3.72 5.23
N SER A 325 28.54 3.73 4.69
CA SER A 325 27.32 3.60 5.48
C SER A 325 27.25 2.23 6.17
N THR A 326 27.77 1.18 5.51
CA THR A 326 27.89 -0.16 6.10
C THR A 326 28.84 -0.16 7.30
N LEU A 327 29.99 0.50 7.22
CA LEU A 327 30.93 0.65 8.33
C LEU A 327 30.31 1.48 9.48
N ALA A 328 29.65 2.59 9.17
CA ALA A 328 28.95 3.40 10.18
C ALA A 328 27.85 2.60 10.89
N GLN A 329 27.06 1.81 10.15
CA GLN A 329 26.04 0.94 10.72
C GLN A 329 26.68 -0.14 11.60
N HIS A 330 27.77 -0.75 11.13
CA HIS A 330 28.51 -1.76 11.88
C HIS A 330 29.05 -1.22 13.22
N ILE A 331 29.50 0.04 13.26
CA ILE A 331 29.88 0.74 14.49
C ILE A 331 28.67 0.93 15.40
N CYS A 332 27.55 1.44 14.87
CA CYS A 332 26.34 1.66 15.65
C CYS A 332 25.77 0.37 16.23
N ASP A 333 25.74 -0.72 15.46
CA ASP A 333 25.24 -2.01 15.91
C ASP A 333 26.12 -2.57 17.04
N HIS A 334 27.44 -2.38 16.96
CA HIS A 334 28.37 -2.74 18.03
C HIS A 334 28.08 -1.95 19.32
N LEU A 335 27.99 -0.62 19.22
CA LEU A 335 27.66 0.25 20.36
C LEU A 335 26.28 -0.03 20.97
N LYS A 336 25.31 -0.48 20.16
CA LYS A 336 23.99 -0.90 20.63
C LYS A 336 24.01 -2.26 21.34
N LYS A 337 24.84 -3.21 20.91
CA LYS A 337 25.00 -4.52 21.57
C LYS A 337 25.58 -4.38 22.98
N ASP A 338 26.57 -3.51 23.15
CA ASP A 338 27.17 -3.21 24.47
C ASP A 338 26.11 -2.76 25.49
N LYS A 339 25.06 -2.06 25.04
CA LYS A 339 23.92 -1.62 25.86
C LYS A 339 22.96 -2.75 26.24
N GLN A 340 22.85 -3.81 25.44
CA GLN A 340 21.96 -4.95 25.70
C GLN A 340 22.57 -5.99 26.65
N GLU A 341 23.89 -6.03 26.74
CA GLU A 341 24.65 -6.99 27.57
C GLU A 341 25.00 -6.46 28.98
N GLU A 342 24.28 -5.45 29.48
CA GLU A 342 24.49 -4.81 30.80
C GLU A 342 25.91 -4.21 31.01
N ASN A 343 26.68 -3.96 29.95
CA ASN A 343 27.91 -3.18 30.02
C ASN A 343 27.59 -1.67 30.01
N ASP A 344 28.41 -0.88 30.71
CA ASP A 344 28.26 0.58 30.83
C ASP A 344 28.34 1.25 29.44
N CYS A 345 27.18 1.54 28.83
CA CYS A 345 27.13 2.05 27.46
C CYS A 345 27.62 3.51 27.43
N HIS A 346 28.62 3.81 26.60
CA HIS A 346 29.21 5.16 26.57
C HIS A 346 28.20 6.25 26.17
N PHE A 347 27.24 5.94 25.28
CA PHE A 347 26.22 6.87 24.79
C PHE A 347 24.82 6.49 25.29
N ASP A 348 24.12 7.47 25.88
CA ASP A 348 22.73 7.33 26.34
C ASP A 348 21.76 7.20 25.16
N LEU A 349 22.07 7.89 24.05
CA LEU A 349 21.23 8.04 22.87
C LEU A 349 22.06 7.91 21.58
N ILE A 350 21.60 7.07 20.64
CA ILE A 350 22.17 6.97 19.29
C ILE A 350 21.06 7.33 18.30
N MET A 351 21.31 8.33 17.46
CA MET A 351 20.37 8.84 16.45
C MET A 351 20.98 8.65 15.06
N TRP A 352 20.18 8.28 14.06
CA TRP A 352 20.65 8.11 12.69
C TRP A 352 19.81 8.94 11.72
N VAL A 353 20.45 9.88 11.03
CA VAL A 353 19.78 10.77 10.08
C VAL A 353 20.52 10.79 8.74
N HIS A 354 19.79 10.56 7.66
CA HIS A 354 20.32 10.68 6.31
C HIS A 354 20.22 12.12 5.80
N VAL A 355 21.27 12.60 5.13
CA VAL A 355 21.36 13.93 4.53
C VAL A 355 21.20 13.80 3.01
N SER A 356 20.18 14.44 2.44
CA SER A 356 19.97 14.45 0.98
C SER A 356 20.91 15.43 0.27
N GLU A 357 21.07 15.27 -1.05
CA GLU A 357 21.90 16.18 -1.87
C GLU A 357 21.36 17.62 -1.86
N ASN A 358 20.03 17.78 -1.93
CA ASN A 358 19.32 19.06 -1.83
C ASN A 358 18.64 19.18 -0.45
N PHE A 359 19.43 19.23 0.62
CA PHE A 359 18.88 19.23 1.97
C PHE A 359 18.38 20.61 2.42
N ASP A 360 17.35 20.59 3.25
CA ASP A 360 16.93 21.72 4.08
C ASP A 360 17.41 21.47 5.52
N VAL A 361 18.08 22.45 6.11
CA VAL A 361 18.57 22.38 7.49
C VAL A 361 17.41 22.19 8.47
N VAL A 362 16.25 22.78 8.23
CA VAL A 362 15.06 22.61 9.09
C VAL A 362 14.56 21.17 9.05
N ASP A 363 14.49 20.55 7.87
CA ASP A 363 14.04 19.16 7.70
C ASP A 363 14.98 18.15 8.39
N ILE A 364 16.30 18.34 8.24
CA ILE A 364 17.28 17.49 8.94
C ILE A 364 17.07 17.59 10.46
N PHE A 365 16.91 18.79 10.99
CA PHE A 365 16.75 18.98 12.44
C PHE A 365 15.39 18.47 12.96
N SER A 366 14.34 18.53 12.15
CA SER A 366 13.06 17.86 12.45
C SER A 366 13.25 16.34 12.51
N LYS A 367 14.01 15.74 11.59
CA LYS A 367 14.35 14.30 11.62
C LYS A 367 15.17 13.94 12.86
N ILE A 368 16.17 14.75 13.22
CA ILE A 368 16.94 14.57 14.46
C ILE A 368 16.01 14.63 15.68
N LEU A 369 15.07 15.57 15.72
CA LEU A 369 14.10 15.69 16.81
C LEU A 369 13.23 14.45 16.93
N LYS A 370 12.70 13.93 15.82
CA LYS A 370 11.91 12.68 15.79
C LYS A 370 12.71 11.50 16.36
N GLU A 371 13.98 11.36 15.97
CA GLU A 371 14.88 10.33 16.49
C GLU A 371 15.19 10.50 17.99
N ALA A 372 15.29 11.74 18.46
CA ALA A 372 15.63 12.06 19.85
C ALA A 372 14.47 11.83 20.83
N THR A 373 13.22 12.11 20.42
CA THR A 373 12.05 12.06 21.31
C THR A 373 11.33 10.72 21.31
N LYS A 374 11.48 9.90 20.25
CA LYS A 374 10.88 8.55 20.09
C LYS A 374 9.36 8.44 20.34
N LEU A 375 8.63 9.57 20.46
CA LEU A 375 7.19 9.67 20.70
C LEU A 375 6.61 10.93 20.03
N ASN A 376 5.35 10.84 19.56
CA ASN A 376 4.51 11.93 19.06
C ASN A 376 4.08 12.90 20.19
N THR A 377 5.04 13.48 20.90
CA THR A 377 4.79 14.60 21.82
C THR A 377 5.11 15.92 21.14
N GLU A 378 4.24 16.90 21.33
CA GLU A 378 4.31 18.23 20.72
C GLU A 378 5.73 18.83 20.76
N GLU A 379 6.15 19.37 19.62
CA GLU A 379 7.42 20.06 19.44
C GLU A 379 7.54 21.19 20.47
N HIS A 380 8.50 21.10 21.40
CA HIS A 380 9.31 22.26 21.77
C HIS A 380 10.64 21.82 22.43
N ASP A 381 11.73 22.27 21.78
CA ASP A 381 13.16 22.24 22.14
C ASP A 381 13.93 20.90 22.04
N LEU A 382 14.49 20.63 20.85
CA LEU A 382 15.52 19.61 20.61
C LEU A 382 16.69 19.71 21.58
N GLU A 383 17.12 20.93 21.90
CA GLU A 383 18.21 21.16 22.85
C GLU A 383 17.86 20.66 24.25
N LYS A 384 16.60 20.79 24.68
CA LYS A 384 16.11 20.25 25.95
C LYS A 384 16.01 18.72 25.91
N ALA A 385 15.56 18.14 24.80
CA ALA A 385 15.49 16.68 24.63
C ALA A 385 16.86 15.98 24.70
N LEU A 386 17.91 16.71 24.27
CA LEU A 386 19.30 16.29 24.31
C LEU A 386 20.03 16.70 25.60
N SER A 387 19.49 17.66 26.35
CA SER A 387 20.05 18.08 27.63
C SER A 387 20.14 16.89 28.59
N GLU A 388 21.25 16.81 29.32
CA GLU A 388 21.60 15.71 30.26
C GLU A 388 22.00 14.36 29.62
N LYS A 389 21.87 14.18 28.30
CA LYS A 389 22.23 12.93 27.60
C LYS A 389 23.55 13.07 26.84
N ARG A 390 24.41 12.05 26.90
CA ARG A 390 25.54 11.87 25.97
C ARG A 390 25.04 11.15 24.73
N PHE A 391 25.06 11.83 23.59
CA PHE A 391 24.49 11.28 22.35
C PHE A 391 25.54 11.03 21.27
N LEU A 392 25.27 10.06 20.40
CA LEU A 392 25.91 9.88 19.11
C LEU A 392 24.90 10.20 18.01
N LEU A 393 25.19 11.20 17.19
CA LEU A 393 24.40 11.51 15.99
C LEU A 393 25.14 11.03 14.75
N VAL A 394 24.52 10.13 13.99
CA VAL A 394 25.03 9.70 12.70
C VAL A 394 24.39 10.53 11.59
N LEU A 395 25.21 11.20 10.79
CA LEU A 395 24.82 11.93 9.59
C LEU A 395 25.31 11.16 8.36
N ASP A 396 24.42 10.39 7.76
CA ASP A 396 24.78 9.52 6.64
C ASP A 396 24.63 10.24 5.29
N ASP A 397 25.71 10.20 4.51
CA ASP A 397 25.87 10.73 3.15
C ASP A 397 25.80 12.27 3.05
N VAL A 398 26.65 12.96 3.82
CA VAL A 398 26.76 14.43 3.79
C VAL A 398 27.40 14.89 2.47
N TRP A 399 26.72 15.80 1.76
CA TRP A 399 27.17 16.34 0.48
C TRP A 399 27.90 17.68 0.62
N SER A 400 28.91 17.91 -0.22
CA SER A 400 29.67 19.17 -0.28
C SER A 400 28.90 20.22 -1.10
N VAL A 401 27.69 20.59 -0.68
CA VAL A 401 26.97 21.69 -1.35
C VAL A 401 27.80 22.95 -1.14
N LYS A 402 28.35 23.50 -2.24
CA LYS A 402 29.13 24.74 -2.38
C LYS A 402 29.63 25.29 -1.03
N VAL A 403 30.89 25.02 -0.70
CA VAL A 403 31.61 25.23 0.59
C VAL A 403 31.41 26.59 1.30
N GLU A 404 30.67 27.53 0.72
CA GLU A 404 30.34 28.86 1.25
C GLU A 404 28.84 29.21 1.26
N SER A 405 27.94 28.25 0.99
CA SER A 405 26.49 28.50 0.98
C SER A 405 25.98 28.88 2.38
N HIS A 406 24.91 29.68 2.45
CA HIS A 406 24.28 30.02 3.71
C HIS A 406 23.79 28.77 4.48
N GLN A 407 23.26 27.77 3.76
CA GLN A 407 22.80 26.50 4.35
C GLN A 407 23.94 25.72 5.01
N SER A 408 25.13 25.65 4.40
CA SER A 408 26.28 24.96 4.98
C SER A 408 26.77 25.62 6.27
N LYS A 409 26.75 26.96 6.33
CA LYS A 409 27.08 27.71 7.55
C LYS A 409 26.03 27.50 8.64
N GLU A 410 24.75 27.59 8.28
CA GLU A 410 23.64 27.35 9.22
C GLU A 410 23.65 25.92 9.79
N MET A 411 23.86 24.91 8.93
CA MET A 411 23.99 23.51 9.33
C MET A 411 25.11 23.33 10.36
N LYS A 412 26.28 23.92 10.08
CA LYS A 412 27.42 23.90 11.00
C LYS A 412 27.09 24.57 12.32
N ASP A 413 26.51 25.77 12.29
CA ASP A 413 26.18 26.54 13.50
C ASP A 413 25.17 25.81 14.39
N LYS A 414 24.15 25.19 13.80
CA LYS A 414 23.17 24.38 14.54
C LYS A 414 23.76 23.07 15.06
N ILE A 415 24.62 22.39 14.31
CA ILE A 415 25.35 21.21 14.82
C ILE A 415 26.20 21.56 16.04
N VAL A 416 26.87 22.72 15.99
CA VAL A 416 27.63 23.24 17.12
C VAL A 416 26.71 23.53 18.31
N SER A 417 25.47 24.00 18.10
CA SER A 417 24.50 24.18 19.18
C SER A 417 24.07 22.84 19.79
N LEU A 418 23.78 21.81 18.99
CA LEU A 418 23.44 20.46 19.49
C LEU A 418 24.54 19.88 20.36
N LEU A 419 25.80 19.98 19.92
CA LEU A 419 26.96 19.50 20.69
C LEU A 419 27.13 20.25 22.01
N LYS A 420 26.69 21.52 22.11
CA LYS A 420 26.70 22.30 23.35
C LYS A 420 25.55 21.96 24.28
N ALA A 421 24.39 21.61 23.73
CA ALA A 421 23.22 21.25 24.51
C ALA A 421 23.35 19.87 25.17
N GLY A 422 24.02 18.92 24.50
CA GLY A 422 24.26 17.58 25.04
C GLY A 422 25.32 17.52 26.14
N LYS A 423 25.36 16.40 26.86
CA LYS A 423 26.37 16.12 27.90
C LYS A 423 27.78 16.02 27.30
N ALA A 424 28.79 16.38 28.08
CA ALA A 424 30.19 16.24 27.69
C ALA A 424 30.49 14.79 27.22
N GLY A 425 31.14 14.68 26.06
CA GLY A 425 31.39 13.42 25.37
C GLY A 425 30.42 13.12 24.22
N SER A 426 29.41 13.94 23.95
CA SER A 426 28.57 13.78 22.75
C SER A 426 29.38 13.91 21.45
N LYS A 427 29.09 13.04 20.48
CA LYS A 427 29.85 12.92 19.21
C LYS A 427 28.92 12.91 17.99
N ILE A 428 29.49 13.25 16.85
CA ILE A 428 28.86 13.12 15.53
C ILE A 428 29.71 12.20 14.67
N LEU A 429 29.09 11.20 14.06
CA LEU A 429 29.71 10.37 13.03
C LEU A 429 29.09 10.73 11.69
N ALA A 430 29.87 11.22 10.74
CA ALA A 430 29.37 11.62 9.43
C ALA A 430 30.01 10.80 8.31
N THR A 431 29.23 10.36 7.32
CA THR A 431 29.78 9.72 6.11
C THR A 431 29.67 10.68 4.92
N SER A 432 30.63 10.64 3.99
CA SER A 432 30.58 11.47 2.77
C SER A 432 31.36 10.84 1.62
N GLN A 433 31.11 11.27 0.38
CA GLN A 433 31.97 10.89 -0.75
C GLN A 433 33.35 11.55 -0.69
N THR A 434 33.46 12.74 -0.08
CA THR A 434 34.71 13.52 -0.02
C THR A 434 34.94 14.07 1.38
N ASP A 435 36.21 14.32 1.71
CA ASP A 435 36.59 14.98 2.96
C ASP A 435 36.08 16.44 3.03
N LYS A 436 35.94 17.12 1.89
CA LYS A 436 35.48 18.50 1.79
C LYS A 436 34.13 18.75 2.48
N ALA A 437 33.17 17.84 2.33
CA ALA A 437 31.86 17.99 2.97
C ALA A 437 31.95 17.89 4.50
N LEU A 438 32.80 16.98 4.98
CA LEU A 438 33.04 16.75 6.41
C LEU A 438 33.76 17.95 7.04
N LEU A 439 34.76 18.50 6.34
CA LEU A 439 35.45 19.73 6.74
C LEU A 439 34.50 20.93 6.80
N ALA A 440 33.58 21.05 5.84
CA ALA A 440 32.56 22.10 5.83
C ALA A 440 31.58 21.97 7.01
N LEU A 441 31.26 20.73 7.42
CA LEU A 441 30.48 20.43 8.64
C LEU A 441 31.22 20.83 9.93
N GLY A 442 32.53 21.03 9.86
CA GLY A 442 33.39 21.42 10.97
C GLY A 442 34.29 20.32 11.50
N ALA A 443 34.40 19.17 10.84
CA ALA A 443 35.34 18.11 11.23
C ALA A 443 36.79 18.58 11.11
N ALA A 444 37.65 18.16 12.04
CA ALA A 444 39.09 18.32 11.88
C ALA A 444 39.61 17.37 10.79
N LYS A 445 40.65 17.78 10.05
CA LYS A 445 41.18 16.99 8.93
C LYS A 445 41.71 15.64 9.40
N GLU A 446 42.32 15.59 10.58
CA GLU A 446 42.86 14.39 11.20
C GLU A 446 41.75 13.43 11.70
N ARG A 447 40.50 13.91 11.77
CA ARG A 447 39.30 13.13 12.14
C ARG A 447 38.50 12.66 10.93
N CYS A 448 38.93 13.01 9.72
CA CYS A 448 38.34 12.54 8.46
C CYS A 448 39.12 11.32 7.99
N ILE A 449 38.50 10.15 8.11
CA ILE A 449 39.09 8.84 7.81
C ILE A 449 38.69 8.45 6.40
N LEU A 450 39.69 8.28 5.54
CA LEU A 450 39.49 7.64 4.24
C LEU A 450 39.25 6.15 4.47
N ILE A 451 38.10 5.64 4.04
CA ILE A 451 37.83 4.20 4.09
C ILE A 451 38.85 3.48 3.21
N SER A 452 39.60 2.57 3.83
CA SER A 452 40.67 1.83 3.17
C SER A 452 40.14 0.95 2.05
N GLU A 453 40.88 0.87 0.94
CA GLU A 453 40.63 -0.14 -0.09
C GLU A 453 40.77 -1.54 0.54
N MET A 454 39.87 -2.43 0.18
CA MET A 454 39.86 -3.79 0.71
C MET A 454 41.00 -4.58 0.07
N GLY A 455 41.85 -5.21 0.87
CA GLY A 455 42.92 -6.06 0.35
C GLY A 455 42.35 -7.24 -0.45
N ASP A 456 43.07 -7.69 -1.48
CA ASP A 456 42.59 -8.69 -2.46
C ASP A 456 42.04 -9.96 -1.80
N THR A 457 42.67 -10.45 -0.72
CA THR A 457 42.21 -11.64 0.02
C THR A 457 40.85 -11.42 0.66
N VAL A 458 40.68 -10.32 1.40
CA VAL A 458 39.42 -9.96 2.08
C VAL A 458 38.32 -9.68 1.06
N PHE A 459 38.70 -9.08 -0.08
CA PHE A 459 37.79 -8.81 -1.18
C PHE A 459 37.28 -10.09 -1.85
N LEU A 460 38.17 -11.06 -2.05
CA LEU A 460 37.80 -12.38 -2.53
C LEU A 460 36.89 -13.10 -1.53
N GLU A 461 37.20 -13.06 -0.24
CA GLU A 461 36.34 -13.62 0.82
C GLU A 461 34.92 -13.03 0.77
N LEU A 462 34.80 -11.70 0.61
CA LEU A 462 33.51 -11.04 0.43
C LEU A 462 32.76 -11.54 -0.80
N PHE A 463 33.43 -11.61 -1.95
CA PHE A 463 32.81 -12.12 -3.18
C PHE A 463 32.33 -13.56 -2.99
N MET A 464 33.18 -14.43 -2.43
CA MET A 464 32.89 -15.84 -2.25
C MET A 464 31.78 -16.09 -1.22
N HIS A 465 31.68 -15.27 -0.17
CA HIS A 465 30.56 -15.29 0.78
C HIS A 465 29.22 -15.14 0.04
N TYR A 466 29.10 -14.13 -0.81
CA TYR A 466 27.86 -13.89 -1.55
C TYR A 466 27.61 -14.91 -2.67
N ALA A 467 28.66 -15.53 -3.21
CA ALA A 467 28.57 -16.46 -4.33
C ALA A 467 28.34 -17.93 -3.93
N LEU A 468 29.00 -18.41 -2.87
CA LEU A 468 29.03 -19.84 -2.51
C LEU A 468 28.54 -20.16 -1.10
N ASP A 469 28.46 -19.21 -0.16
CA ASP A 469 28.08 -19.58 1.21
C ASP A 469 26.65 -20.14 1.27
N GLY A 470 26.52 -21.29 1.95
CA GLY A 470 25.27 -22.05 2.03
C GLY A 470 24.89 -22.84 0.76
N VAL A 471 25.77 -22.95 -0.23
CA VAL A 471 25.60 -23.84 -1.40
C VAL A 471 26.31 -25.17 -1.13
N ASP A 472 25.61 -26.29 -1.33
CA ASP A 472 26.17 -27.64 -1.20
C ASP A 472 26.98 -27.98 -2.46
N ILE A 473 28.31 -27.97 -2.35
CA ILE A 473 29.25 -28.19 -3.45
C ILE A 473 30.33 -29.16 -2.98
N ASP A 474 30.63 -30.16 -3.82
CA ASP A 474 31.71 -31.10 -3.58
C ASP A 474 33.08 -30.39 -3.46
N GLU A 475 33.94 -30.88 -2.56
CA GLU A 475 35.24 -30.27 -2.25
C GLU A 475 36.16 -30.10 -3.48
N GLN A 476 36.01 -30.97 -4.47
CA GLN A 476 36.77 -30.91 -5.73
C GLN A 476 36.27 -29.79 -6.65
N ASP A 477 34.96 -29.58 -6.73
CA ASP A 477 34.35 -28.52 -7.52
C ASP A 477 34.56 -27.15 -6.86
N ARG A 478 34.54 -27.09 -5.52
CA ARG A 478 34.81 -25.88 -4.74
C ARG A 478 36.13 -25.21 -5.14
N ARG A 479 37.20 -25.97 -5.33
CA ARG A 479 38.50 -25.44 -5.79
C ARG A 479 38.43 -24.82 -7.19
N ALA A 480 37.65 -25.41 -8.10
CA ALA A 480 37.49 -24.85 -9.43
C ALA A 480 36.73 -23.52 -9.40
N PHE A 481 35.70 -23.42 -8.55
CA PHE A 481 35.01 -22.16 -8.28
C PHE A 481 35.91 -21.11 -7.61
N GLU A 482 36.77 -21.49 -6.67
CA GLU A 482 37.75 -20.58 -6.05
C GLU A 482 38.73 -19.99 -7.06
N VAL A 483 39.23 -20.81 -8.00
CA VAL A 483 40.15 -20.35 -9.06
C VAL A 483 39.46 -19.32 -9.98
N ILE A 484 38.26 -19.64 -10.47
CA ILE A 484 37.51 -18.70 -11.34
C ILE A 484 37.03 -17.49 -10.54
N GLY A 485 36.62 -17.67 -9.29
CA GLY A 485 36.21 -16.62 -8.38
C GLY A 485 37.32 -15.60 -8.13
N ALA A 486 38.56 -16.04 -7.94
CA ALA A 486 39.72 -15.15 -7.85
C ALA A 486 39.93 -14.32 -9.12
N GLN A 487 39.74 -14.91 -10.30
CA GLN A 487 39.84 -14.19 -11.58
C GLN A 487 38.73 -13.14 -11.72
N ILE A 488 37.50 -13.50 -11.34
CA ILE A 488 36.36 -12.58 -11.32
C ILE A 488 36.59 -11.44 -10.34
N ALA A 489 36.98 -11.73 -9.09
CA ALA A 489 37.25 -10.73 -8.07
C ALA A 489 38.28 -9.70 -8.55
N ASN A 490 39.36 -10.14 -9.20
CA ASN A 490 40.36 -9.24 -9.80
C ASN A 490 39.77 -8.31 -10.85
N LYS A 491 38.74 -8.74 -11.60
CA LYS A 491 38.03 -7.88 -12.58
C LYS A 491 37.11 -6.85 -11.94
N LEU A 492 36.61 -7.11 -10.73
CA LEU A 492 35.70 -6.21 -10.01
C LEU A 492 36.41 -5.00 -9.36
N LYS A 493 37.74 -4.93 -9.45
CA LYS A 493 38.58 -3.78 -9.06
C LYS A 493 38.29 -3.26 -7.65
N GLY A 494 38.10 -4.16 -6.69
CA GLY A 494 37.95 -3.81 -5.27
C GLY A 494 36.63 -3.14 -4.89
N SER A 495 35.59 -3.15 -5.74
CA SER A 495 34.27 -2.59 -5.42
C SER A 495 33.39 -3.57 -4.62
N PRO A 496 33.13 -3.31 -3.31
CA PRO A 496 32.34 -4.23 -2.50
C PRO A 496 30.91 -4.40 -3.03
N LEU A 497 30.29 -3.33 -3.53
CA LEU A 497 28.98 -3.39 -4.14
C LEU A 497 28.96 -4.35 -5.35
N ALA A 498 29.92 -4.21 -6.26
CA ALA A 498 30.03 -5.08 -7.43
C ALA A 498 30.27 -6.55 -7.01
N ALA A 499 31.14 -6.78 -6.02
CA ALA A 499 31.37 -8.11 -5.45
C ALA A 499 30.09 -8.74 -4.90
N THR A 500 29.33 -8.00 -4.08
CA THR A 500 28.08 -8.52 -3.51
C THR A 500 27.03 -8.86 -4.57
N ILE A 501 26.83 -7.99 -5.56
CA ILE A 501 25.81 -8.17 -6.60
C ILE A 501 26.19 -9.27 -7.59
N VAL A 502 27.42 -9.25 -8.10
CA VAL A 502 27.91 -10.29 -9.03
C VAL A 502 28.00 -11.63 -8.31
N GLY A 503 28.49 -11.67 -7.07
CA GLY A 503 28.50 -12.87 -6.25
C GLY A 503 27.10 -13.44 -6.04
N ALA A 504 26.16 -12.62 -5.56
CA ALA A 504 24.77 -13.04 -5.37
C ALA A 504 24.11 -13.52 -6.67
N ARG A 505 24.48 -12.95 -7.83
CA ARG A 505 23.95 -13.38 -9.13
C ARG A 505 24.54 -14.70 -9.62
N LEU A 506 25.81 -14.95 -9.34
CA LEU A 506 26.50 -16.19 -9.69
C LEU A 506 26.17 -17.35 -8.73
N ARG A 507 25.42 -17.07 -7.68
CA ARG A 507 24.99 -18.04 -6.68
C ARG A 507 24.12 -19.14 -7.30
N GLN A 508 24.40 -20.40 -6.95
CA GLN A 508 23.70 -21.59 -7.47
C GLN A 508 23.80 -21.80 -8.99
N GLU A 509 24.66 -21.06 -9.68
CA GLU A 509 25.01 -21.30 -11.08
C GLU A 509 26.15 -22.32 -11.21
N ASN A 510 26.23 -22.97 -12.38
CA ASN A 510 27.27 -23.96 -12.62
C ASN A 510 28.62 -23.31 -13.00
N LEU A 511 29.70 -24.09 -12.89
CA LEU A 511 31.06 -23.63 -13.18
C LEU A 511 31.22 -23.10 -14.62
N ASN A 512 30.52 -23.69 -15.60
CA ASN A 512 30.57 -23.23 -16.99
C ASN A 512 29.99 -21.82 -17.15
N TYR A 513 28.98 -21.46 -16.35
CA TYR A 513 28.41 -20.12 -16.33
C TYR A 513 29.39 -19.10 -15.73
N TRP A 514 30.13 -19.49 -14.69
CA TRP A 514 31.19 -18.64 -14.13
C TRP A 514 32.33 -18.40 -15.13
N ILE A 515 32.73 -19.44 -15.86
CA ILE A 515 33.75 -19.32 -16.93
C ILE A 515 33.26 -18.39 -18.03
N SER A 516 32.00 -18.53 -18.48
CA SER A 516 31.46 -17.69 -19.55
C SER A 516 31.36 -16.21 -19.15
N PHE A 517 31.03 -15.92 -17.88
CA PHE A 517 31.11 -14.57 -17.33
C PHE A 517 32.55 -14.06 -17.28
N ASN A 518 33.48 -14.89 -16.79
CA ASN A 518 34.88 -14.53 -16.72
C ASN A 518 35.53 -14.33 -18.11
N ASP A 519 35.01 -14.92 -19.18
CA ASP A 519 35.53 -14.68 -20.54
C ASP A 519 35.08 -13.32 -21.13
N GLN A 520 34.18 -12.59 -20.46
CA GLN A 520 33.74 -11.26 -20.92
C GLN A 520 34.87 -10.22 -20.79
N LYS A 521 35.16 -9.54 -21.91
CA LYS A 521 36.30 -8.62 -22.06
C LYS A 521 35.97 -7.13 -21.82
N HIS A 522 34.72 -6.78 -21.54
CA HIS A 522 34.21 -5.39 -21.67
C HIS A 522 33.57 -4.80 -20.40
N LEU A 523 33.87 -5.34 -19.21
CA LEU A 523 33.40 -4.76 -17.94
C LEU A 523 34.53 -3.93 -17.34
N GLY A 524 34.43 -2.60 -17.44
CA GLY A 524 35.51 -1.67 -17.13
C GLY A 524 35.32 -0.95 -15.79
N ASP A 525 34.08 -0.60 -15.44
CA ASP A 525 33.71 0.08 -14.21
C ASP A 525 32.62 -0.66 -13.41
N VAL A 526 32.27 -0.13 -12.22
CA VAL A 526 31.23 -0.70 -11.35
C VAL A 526 29.86 -0.72 -12.04
N MET A 527 29.54 0.32 -12.81
CA MET A 527 28.25 0.45 -13.48
C MET A 527 28.08 -0.62 -14.56
N ASP A 528 29.13 -1.00 -15.27
CA ASP A 528 29.12 -2.08 -16.25
C ASP A 528 28.69 -3.42 -15.61
N PHE A 529 29.17 -3.72 -14.40
CA PHE A 529 28.76 -4.93 -13.67
C PHE A 529 27.30 -4.87 -13.23
N LEU A 530 26.81 -3.70 -12.81
CA LEU A 530 25.40 -3.51 -12.47
C LEU A 530 24.50 -3.65 -13.71
N LYS A 531 24.90 -3.06 -14.85
CA LYS A 531 24.24 -3.22 -16.16
C LYS A 531 24.20 -4.69 -16.56
N TRP A 532 25.30 -5.43 -16.40
CA TRP A 532 25.34 -6.86 -16.66
C TRP A 532 24.34 -7.62 -15.79
N SER A 533 24.32 -7.38 -14.47
CA SER A 533 23.37 -8.04 -13.57
C SER A 533 21.92 -7.74 -13.92
N TYR A 534 21.62 -6.49 -14.33
CA TYR A 534 20.30 -6.09 -14.79
C TYR A 534 19.88 -6.81 -16.08
N GLN A 535 20.81 -7.01 -17.02
CA GLN A 535 20.53 -7.76 -18.26
C GLN A 535 20.15 -9.22 -18.01
N GLN A 536 20.55 -9.79 -16.87
CA GLN A 536 20.20 -11.15 -16.50
C GLN A 536 18.79 -11.29 -15.90
N LEU A 537 18.12 -10.17 -15.60
CA LEU A 537 16.73 -10.16 -15.14
C LEU A 537 15.78 -10.41 -16.31
N ASP A 538 14.69 -11.12 -16.02
CA ASP A 538 13.61 -11.25 -16.99
C ASP A 538 12.94 -9.89 -17.26
N GLU A 539 12.14 -9.85 -18.32
CA GLU A 539 11.52 -8.62 -18.81
C GLU A 539 10.57 -7.97 -17.79
N GLU A 540 9.87 -8.76 -16.98
CA GLU A 540 8.92 -8.25 -15.97
C GLU A 540 9.67 -7.67 -14.77
N ALA A 541 10.65 -8.40 -14.24
CA ALA A 541 11.53 -7.97 -13.15
C ALA A 541 12.30 -6.69 -13.53
N ARG A 542 12.76 -6.57 -14.78
CA ARG A 542 13.40 -5.37 -15.30
C ARG A 542 12.51 -4.13 -15.26
N ARG A 543 11.23 -4.26 -15.63
CA ARG A 543 10.27 -3.16 -15.51
C ARG A 543 9.98 -2.80 -14.06
N CYS A 544 9.79 -3.81 -13.21
CA CYS A 544 9.56 -3.63 -11.79
C CYS A 544 10.71 -2.85 -11.13
N PHE A 545 11.97 -3.23 -11.40
CA PHE A 545 13.15 -2.52 -10.94
C PHE A 545 13.26 -1.10 -11.49
N ALA A 546 13.10 -0.94 -12.80
CA ALA A 546 13.20 0.37 -13.46
C ALA A 546 12.16 1.34 -12.87
N TYR A 547 10.93 0.88 -12.65
CA TYR A 547 9.86 1.66 -12.03
C TYR A 547 10.18 2.16 -10.62
N CYS A 548 11.01 1.47 -9.84
CA CYS A 548 11.41 1.92 -8.51
C CYS A 548 12.11 3.28 -8.51
N SER A 549 12.68 3.71 -9.65
CA SER A 549 13.28 5.05 -9.81
C SER A 549 12.29 6.21 -9.67
N ILE A 550 10.97 5.95 -9.69
CA ILE A 550 9.95 6.97 -9.42
C ILE A 550 10.09 7.55 -8.00
N PHE A 551 10.52 6.72 -7.03
CA PHE A 551 10.68 7.15 -5.65
C PHE A 551 11.98 7.93 -5.49
N PRO A 552 12.07 8.85 -4.52
CA PRO A 552 13.33 9.49 -4.17
C PRO A 552 14.45 8.50 -3.80
N ARG A 553 15.71 8.96 -3.90
CA ARG A 553 16.86 8.20 -3.40
C ARG A 553 16.61 7.78 -1.95
N ARG A 554 16.93 6.51 -1.65
CA ARG A 554 16.81 5.91 -0.31
C ARG A 554 15.43 5.97 0.33
N TYR A 555 14.38 6.20 -0.46
CA TYR A 555 13.00 6.09 -0.01
C TYR A 555 12.73 4.68 0.56
N GLN A 556 12.05 4.62 1.71
CA GLN A 556 11.69 3.35 2.34
C GLN A 556 10.49 2.73 1.62
N LEU A 557 10.77 1.72 0.80
CA LEU A 557 9.80 1.01 0.00
C LEU A 557 9.06 -0.02 0.87
N GLN A 558 7.76 0.16 1.01
CA GLN A 558 6.90 -0.86 1.58
C GLN A 558 6.57 -1.91 0.50
N ARG A 559 6.91 -3.17 0.77
CA ARG A 559 6.70 -4.30 -0.15
C ARG A 559 5.27 -4.35 -0.71
N GLY A 560 4.27 -4.37 0.16
CA GLY A 560 2.86 -4.48 -0.25
C GLY A 560 2.32 -3.28 -1.04
N GLU A 561 2.89 -2.08 -0.90
CA GLU A 561 2.52 -0.92 -1.73
C GLU A 561 3.13 -1.06 -3.12
N LEU A 562 4.43 -1.40 -3.19
CA LEU A 562 5.17 -1.51 -4.44
C LEU A 562 4.63 -2.63 -5.34
N VAL A 563 4.32 -3.79 -4.76
CA VAL A 563 3.69 -4.93 -5.44
C VAL A 563 2.37 -4.54 -6.09
N LYS A 564 1.50 -3.83 -5.37
CA LYS A 564 0.20 -3.38 -5.90
C LYS A 564 0.36 -2.35 -7.01
N LEU A 565 1.37 -1.47 -6.92
CA LEU A 565 1.71 -0.54 -7.99
C LEU A 565 2.15 -1.27 -9.27
N TRP A 566 3.02 -2.28 -9.17
CA TRP A 566 3.45 -3.08 -10.33
C TRP A 566 2.28 -3.81 -10.99
N VAL A 567 1.35 -4.36 -10.20
CA VAL A 567 0.12 -4.98 -10.71
C VAL A 567 -0.78 -3.94 -11.39
N ALA A 568 -0.98 -2.77 -10.77
CA ALA A 568 -1.77 -1.68 -11.33
C ALA A 568 -1.20 -1.16 -12.66
N GLN A 569 0.13 -1.06 -12.78
CA GLN A 569 0.78 -0.68 -14.03
C GLN A 569 0.73 -1.76 -15.11
N GLY A 570 0.35 -3.00 -14.77
CA GLY A 570 0.26 -4.11 -15.72
C GLY A 570 1.61 -4.69 -16.11
N PHE A 571 2.62 -4.58 -15.24
CA PHE A 571 3.94 -5.17 -15.48
C PHE A 571 3.91 -6.70 -15.45
N ILE A 572 2.94 -7.27 -14.73
CA ILE A 572 2.74 -8.71 -14.59
C ILE A 572 1.72 -9.21 -15.62
N THR A 573 2.14 -10.11 -16.51
CA THR A 573 1.36 -10.54 -17.68
C THR A 573 0.51 -11.81 -17.48
N THR A 574 0.41 -12.32 -16.25
CA THR A 574 -0.21 -13.62 -16.01
C THR A 574 -1.70 -13.67 -16.38
N THR A 575 -2.08 -14.75 -17.05
CA THR A 575 -3.45 -14.98 -17.56
C THR A 575 -4.45 -15.25 -16.46
N ASN A 576 -3.97 -15.71 -15.29
CA ASN A 576 -4.78 -15.86 -14.09
C ASN A 576 -4.66 -14.60 -13.22
N GLY A 577 -5.71 -13.78 -13.22
CA GLY A 577 -5.78 -12.55 -12.42
C GLY A 577 -5.52 -12.75 -10.92
N ASP A 578 -5.76 -13.96 -10.40
CA ASP A 578 -5.60 -14.29 -8.98
C ASP A 578 -4.15 -14.52 -8.58
N LYS A 579 -3.28 -14.78 -9.56
CA LYS A 579 -1.85 -14.99 -9.33
C LYS A 579 -1.01 -13.74 -9.55
N LYS A 580 -1.56 -12.66 -10.12
CA LYS A 580 -0.81 -11.43 -10.42
C LYS A 580 -0.04 -10.87 -9.24
N GLU A 581 -0.66 -10.83 -8.06
CA GLU A 581 -0.01 -10.32 -6.84
C GLU A 581 1.06 -11.29 -6.34
N ILE A 582 0.82 -12.60 -6.42
CA ILE A 582 1.80 -13.65 -6.05
C ILE A 582 3.01 -13.61 -7.00
N ASP A 583 2.78 -13.45 -8.30
CA ASP A 583 3.85 -13.38 -9.29
C ASP A 583 4.62 -12.05 -9.15
N ALA A 584 3.95 -10.94 -8.81
CA ALA A 584 4.61 -9.69 -8.43
C ALA A 584 5.47 -9.83 -7.16
N GLU A 585 4.99 -10.54 -6.14
CA GLU A 585 5.77 -10.86 -4.93
C GLU A 585 7.01 -11.70 -5.27
N ARG A 586 6.90 -12.69 -6.17
CA ARG A 586 8.07 -13.45 -6.63
C ARG A 586 9.10 -12.57 -7.35
N HIS A 587 8.66 -11.61 -8.15
CA HIS A 587 9.57 -10.63 -8.75
C HIS A 587 10.20 -9.72 -7.71
N PHE A 588 9.46 -9.33 -6.67
CA PHE A 588 10.01 -8.61 -5.53
C PHE A 588 11.11 -9.43 -4.85
N ASP A 589 10.84 -10.69 -4.53
CA ASP A 589 11.78 -11.61 -3.90
C ASP A 589 13.01 -11.84 -4.79
N HIS A 590 12.84 -11.94 -6.11
CA HIS A 590 13.96 -12.01 -7.06
C HIS A 590 14.85 -10.76 -6.97
N LEU A 591 14.27 -9.56 -6.94
CA LEU A 591 15.05 -8.31 -6.81
C LEU A 591 15.78 -8.24 -5.46
N VAL A 592 15.21 -8.80 -4.40
CA VAL A 592 15.88 -8.91 -3.10
C VAL A 592 17.01 -9.95 -3.13
N SER A 593 16.81 -11.10 -3.76
CA SER A 593 17.82 -12.17 -3.79
C SER A 593 19.08 -11.78 -4.58
N VAL A 594 18.93 -10.96 -5.63
CA VAL A 594 20.05 -10.37 -6.37
C VAL A 594 20.55 -9.03 -5.79
N LEU A 595 20.08 -8.66 -4.59
CA LEU A 595 20.48 -7.47 -3.83
C LEU A 595 20.18 -6.11 -4.51
N PHE A 596 19.23 -6.09 -5.46
CA PHE A 596 18.74 -4.86 -6.07
C PHE A 596 17.85 -4.06 -5.12
N LEU A 597 17.17 -4.76 -4.21
CA LEU A 597 16.45 -4.21 -3.06
C LEU A 597 17.02 -4.81 -1.77
N ARG A 598 17.22 -3.98 -0.74
CA ARG A 598 17.79 -4.42 0.55
C ARG A 598 16.81 -4.19 1.69
N PRO A 599 16.63 -5.17 2.60
CA PRO A 599 15.77 -4.99 3.76
C PRO A 599 16.38 -3.93 4.69
N VAL A 600 15.50 -3.17 5.36
CA VAL A 600 15.85 -2.25 6.44
C VAL A 600 15.33 -2.85 7.74
N ASN A 601 16.21 -2.99 8.74
CA ASN A 601 15.79 -3.45 10.07
C ASN A 601 15.02 -2.32 10.75
N ASP A 602 13.77 -2.60 11.10
CA ASP A 602 12.97 -1.75 11.97
C ASP A 602 13.18 -2.21 13.42
N ASP A 603 13.84 -1.39 14.23
CA ASP A 603 14.18 -1.66 15.63
C ASP A 603 12.92 -1.86 16.52
N TYR A 604 11.72 -1.51 16.03
CA TYR A 604 10.49 -1.49 16.84
C TYR A 604 9.59 -2.72 16.71
N SER A 605 9.59 -3.39 15.56
CA SER A 605 8.55 -4.39 15.25
C SER A 605 9.05 -5.83 15.10
N GLY A 606 10.37 -6.05 15.03
CA GLY A 606 10.95 -7.40 14.80
C GLY A 606 10.56 -8.03 13.46
N HIS A 607 9.88 -7.29 12.58
CA HIS A 607 9.43 -7.71 11.27
C HIS A 607 10.03 -6.78 10.20
N ILE A 608 10.62 -7.36 9.15
CA ILE A 608 11.14 -6.58 8.02
C ILE A 608 9.95 -5.99 7.24
N ALA A 609 9.62 -4.72 7.49
CA ALA A 609 8.52 -4.03 6.84
C ALA A 609 8.95 -3.21 5.61
N TYR A 610 10.23 -2.79 5.55
CA TYR A 610 10.72 -1.81 4.57
C TYR A 610 11.98 -2.25 3.84
N PHE A 611 12.12 -1.76 2.62
CA PHE A 611 13.25 -2.03 1.73
C PHE A 611 13.80 -0.73 1.14
N THR A 612 15.09 -0.71 0.78
CA THR A 612 15.74 0.43 0.13
C THR A 612 16.54 -0.01 -1.09
N MET A 613 16.78 0.92 -2.01
CA MET A 613 17.62 0.73 -3.18
C MET A 613 18.93 1.50 -3.00
N HIS A 614 20.06 0.88 -3.33
CA HIS A 614 21.37 1.53 -3.27
C HIS A 614 21.49 2.64 -4.34
N ASP A 615 22.22 3.72 -4.06
CA ASP A 615 22.28 4.91 -4.93
C ASP A 615 22.76 4.60 -6.37
N LEU A 616 23.79 3.75 -6.54
CA LEU A 616 24.24 3.30 -7.87
C LEU A 616 23.20 2.44 -8.63
N LEU A 617 22.37 1.67 -7.91
CA LEU A 617 21.26 0.93 -8.51
C LEU A 617 20.12 1.87 -8.88
N TYR A 618 19.89 2.91 -8.09
CA TYR A 618 18.97 3.98 -8.43
C TYR A 618 19.42 4.72 -9.69
N ASP A 619 20.73 5.00 -9.83
CA ASP A 619 21.31 5.60 -11.03
C ASP A 619 21.11 4.72 -12.26
N LEU A 620 21.33 3.40 -12.12
CA LEU A 620 21.04 2.42 -13.17
C LEU A 620 19.56 2.43 -13.56
N ALA A 621 18.65 2.38 -12.58
CA ALA A 621 17.21 2.40 -12.83
C ALA A 621 16.79 3.68 -13.57
N LYS A 622 17.32 4.84 -13.17
CA LYS A 622 17.05 6.14 -13.80
C LYS A 622 17.62 6.23 -15.23
N MET A 623 18.81 5.68 -15.46
CA MET A 623 19.43 5.60 -16.79
C MET A 623 18.59 4.72 -17.74
N VAL A 624 18.04 3.61 -17.25
CA VAL A 624 17.19 2.70 -18.05
C VAL A 624 15.83 3.33 -18.36
N VAL A 625 15.15 3.87 -17.34
CA VAL A 625 13.83 4.49 -17.53
C VAL A 625 13.92 5.77 -18.38
N GLY A 626 14.97 6.55 -18.22
CA GLY A 626 15.08 7.88 -18.81
C GLY A 626 14.15 8.86 -18.10
N SER A 627 13.41 9.68 -18.85
CA SER A 627 12.55 10.75 -18.31
C SER A 627 11.10 10.35 -18.05
N GLU A 628 10.76 9.06 -18.09
CA GLU A 628 9.38 8.59 -17.85
C GLU A 628 9.02 8.54 -16.37
N CYS A 629 9.97 8.17 -15.51
CA CYS A 629 9.88 8.34 -14.07
C CYS A 629 10.54 9.66 -13.70
N TYR A 630 9.81 10.50 -12.98
CA TYR A 630 10.33 11.77 -12.51
C TYR A 630 9.93 12.00 -11.07
N THR A 631 10.87 12.55 -10.30
CA THR A 631 10.69 12.85 -8.88
C THR A 631 10.89 14.34 -8.69
N VAL A 632 9.89 15.00 -8.12
CA VAL A 632 9.96 16.39 -7.67
C VAL A 632 10.09 16.37 -6.17
N GLN A 633 11.18 16.94 -5.66
CA GLN A 633 11.44 17.09 -4.23
C GLN A 633 11.34 18.56 -3.82
N LYS A 634 11.43 18.82 -2.51
CA LYS A 634 11.42 20.19 -1.94
C LYS A 634 12.48 21.09 -2.59
N GLY A 635 12.11 22.36 -2.81
CA GLY A 635 13.00 23.36 -3.42
C GLY A 635 13.22 23.22 -4.92
N TRP A 636 12.43 22.39 -5.62
CA TRP A 636 12.52 22.22 -7.06
C TRP A 636 12.03 23.46 -7.83
N ALA A 637 12.86 23.94 -8.77
CA ALA A 637 12.57 25.12 -9.60
C ALA A 637 12.63 24.85 -11.12
N GLY A 638 12.54 23.57 -11.53
CA GLY A 638 12.70 23.14 -12.93
C GLY A 638 11.43 23.15 -13.77
N ASP A 639 11.52 22.53 -14.95
CA ASP A 639 10.38 22.19 -15.80
C ASP A 639 10.16 20.67 -15.85
N LEU A 640 8.91 20.25 -16.03
CA LEU A 640 8.54 18.83 -16.17
C LEU A 640 8.71 18.39 -17.63
N PRO A 641 9.44 17.28 -17.90
CA PRO A 641 9.50 16.73 -19.25
C PRO A 641 8.10 16.31 -19.76
N GLN A 642 7.80 16.53 -21.03
CA GLN A 642 6.48 16.18 -21.61
C GLN A 642 6.21 14.67 -21.69
N ASN A 643 7.26 13.84 -21.65
CA ASN A 643 7.15 12.39 -21.74
C ASN A 643 7.07 11.67 -20.38
N VAL A 644 6.93 12.41 -19.28
CA VAL A 644 6.73 11.83 -17.95
C VAL A 644 5.46 10.97 -17.93
N ARG A 645 5.59 9.73 -17.46
CA ARG A 645 4.50 8.76 -17.28
C ARG A 645 4.25 8.43 -15.82
N HIS A 646 5.26 8.57 -14.97
CA HIS A 646 5.21 8.24 -13.57
C HIS A 646 5.84 9.37 -12.77
N LEU A 647 5.04 10.07 -11.98
CA LEU A 647 5.46 11.26 -11.26
C LEU A 647 5.30 11.06 -9.76
N PHE A 648 6.39 11.31 -9.04
CA PHE A 648 6.38 11.47 -7.58
C PHE A 648 6.60 12.93 -7.24
N ILE A 649 5.80 13.48 -6.34
CA ILE A 649 5.90 14.86 -5.89
C ILE A 649 5.91 14.89 -4.38
N GLU A 650 6.93 15.52 -3.82
CA GLU A 650 7.01 15.94 -2.43
C GLU A 650 6.78 17.45 -2.38
N ILE A 651 5.64 17.89 -1.84
CA ILE A 651 5.20 19.29 -1.88
C ILE A 651 5.36 19.96 -0.52
N ASP A 652 5.94 21.17 -0.55
CA ASP A 652 5.76 22.20 0.48
C ASP A 652 5.10 23.45 -0.17
N GLY A 653 3.79 23.63 0.06
CA GLY A 653 3.12 24.93 -0.01
C GLY A 653 2.98 25.72 -1.34
N GLU A 654 3.54 25.30 -2.49
CA GLU A 654 3.47 26.11 -3.73
C GLU A 654 2.30 25.77 -4.68
N GLU A 655 1.48 26.79 -5.00
CA GLU A 655 0.30 26.72 -5.89
C GLU A 655 0.65 26.48 -7.39
N ASN A 656 1.89 26.75 -7.82
CA ASN A 656 2.27 26.78 -9.24
C ASN A 656 2.56 25.39 -9.85
N MET A 657 2.81 24.38 -9.00
CA MET A 657 3.09 23.00 -9.44
C MET A 657 1.87 22.31 -10.04
N SER A 658 0.68 22.62 -9.54
CA SER A 658 -0.58 22.01 -9.98
C SER A 658 -0.78 22.15 -11.49
N LYS A 659 -0.57 23.35 -12.05
CA LYS A 659 -0.76 23.62 -13.49
C LYS A 659 0.20 22.83 -14.37
N LYS A 660 1.49 22.75 -14.03
CA LYS A 660 2.48 21.99 -14.82
C LYS A 660 2.16 20.49 -14.83
N VAL A 661 1.64 19.95 -13.72
CA VAL A 661 1.24 18.53 -13.64
C VAL A 661 0.04 18.25 -14.55
N LEU A 662 -0.94 19.17 -14.59
CA LEU A 662 -2.14 19.03 -15.42
C LEU A 662 -1.85 19.02 -16.93
N GLU A 663 -0.70 19.51 -17.37
CA GLU A 663 -0.25 19.46 -18.77
C GLU A 663 0.26 18.06 -19.18
N LEU A 664 0.48 17.14 -18.24
CA LEU A 664 0.94 15.78 -18.50
C LEU A 664 -0.22 14.83 -18.84
N GLU A 665 -0.84 15.01 -20.02
CA GLU A 665 -2.00 14.21 -20.48
C GLU A 665 -1.75 12.69 -20.49
N ASN A 666 -0.48 12.30 -20.53
CA ASN A 666 0.01 10.95 -20.71
C ASN A 666 0.38 10.25 -19.38
N LEU A 667 0.15 10.90 -18.24
CA LEU A 667 0.54 10.43 -16.92
C LEU A 667 -0.25 9.18 -16.48
N ARG A 668 0.46 8.13 -16.08
CA ARG A 668 -0.08 6.83 -15.61
C ARG A 668 0.04 6.62 -14.11
N THR A 669 1.05 7.20 -13.45
CA THR A 669 1.17 7.21 -11.99
C THR A 669 1.35 8.64 -11.49
N LEU A 670 0.61 8.99 -10.44
CA LEU A 670 0.88 10.18 -9.66
C LEU A 670 0.92 9.83 -8.16
N ILE A 671 2.05 10.09 -7.52
CA ILE A 671 2.24 9.98 -6.07
C ILE A 671 2.51 11.39 -5.55
N ILE A 672 1.68 11.85 -4.63
CA ILE A 672 1.87 13.12 -3.94
C ILE A 672 2.02 12.84 -2.45
N ILE A 673 3.16 13.25 -1.90
CA ILE A 673 3.41 13.27 -0.47
C ILE A 673 3.46 14.73 -0.02
N HIS A 674 2.63 15.07 0.96
CA HIS A 674 2.61 16.39 1.56
C HIS A 674 3.19 16.33 2.97
N THR A 675 4.21 17.13 3.23
CA THR A 675 5.00 17.08 4.49
C THR A 675 4.72 18.21 5.48
N GLN A 676 3.95 19.23 5.10
CA GLN A 676 3.49 20.29 6.01
C GLN A 676 1.97 20.41 6.09
N ASP A 677 1.48 20.96 7.19
CA ASP A 677 0.06 21.11 7.50
C ASP A 677 -0.59 22.14 6.56
N THR A 678 -1.23 21.68 5.48
CA THR A 678 -2.05 22.58 4.66
C THR A 678 -3.41 21.99 4.34
N GLU A 679 -4.44 22.79 4.65
CA GLU A 679 -5.82 22.56 4.24
C GLU A 679 -6.01 22.61 2.70
N LYS A 680 -4.97 22.97 1.92
CA LYS A 680 -5.08 23.41 0.53
C LYS A 680 -5.07 22.30 -0.53
N LEU A 681 -4.39 21.17 -0.30
CA LEU A 681 -4.22 20.15 -1.35
C LEU A 681 -5.42 19.20 -1.52
N LEU A 682 -6.33 19.18 -0.54
CA LEU A 682 -7.60 18.44 -0.60
C LEU A 682 -8.81 19.38 -0.80
N VAL A 683 -8.62 20.51 -1.49
CA VAL A 683 -9.74 21.31 -1.99
C VAL A 683 -10.35 20.53 -3.17
N GLU A 684 -11.66 20.30 -3.10
CA GLU A 684 -12.46 19.57 -4.11
C GLU A 684 -12.11 20.02 -5.56
N ASP A 685 -11.89 21.33 -5.76
CA ASP A 685 -11.50 21.92 -7.04
C ASP A 685 -10.18 21.40 -7.62
N VAL A 686 -9.19 21.11 -6.77
CA VAL A 686 -7.88 20.58 -7.22
C VAL A 686 -8.06 19.15 -7.72
N LEU A 687 -8.80 18.31 -6.97
CA LEU A 687 -9.14 16.96 -7.39
C LEU A 687 -9.96 16.97 -8.68
N GLU A 688 -10.92 17.89 -8.81
CA GLU A 688 -11.73 18.05 -10.02
C GLU A 688 -10.85 18.38 -11.24
N CYS A 689 -9.91 19.32 -11.10
CA CYS A 689 -8.96 19.64 -12.16
C CYS A 689 -8.07 18.43 -12.50
N MET A 690 -7.56 17.71 -11.51
CA MET A 690 -6.71 16.54 -11.74
C MET A 690 -7.46 15.43 -12.47
N PHE A 691 -8.67 15.12 -12.06
CA PHE A 691 -9.45 14.02 -12.64
C PHE A 691 -9.95 14.32 -14.05
N THR A 692 -10.24 15.59 -14.36
CA THR A 692 -10.68 16.01 -15.69
C THR A 692 -9.57 15.99 -16.75
N ASN A 693 -8.32 16.26 -16.33
CA ASN A 693 -7.17 16.39 -17.24
C ASN A 693 -6.32 15.11 -17.33
N LEU A 694 -6.08 14.38 -16.22
CA LEU A 694 -5.13 13.27 -16.16
C LEU A 694 -5.76 11.90 -16.48
N ARG A 695 -6.41 11.77 -17.63
CA ARG A 695 -7.30 10.63 -17.97
C ARG A 695 -6.58 9.28 -18.15
N MET A 696 -5.26 9.29 -18.32
CA MET A 696 -4.44 8.09 -18.51
C MET A 696 -3.95 7.46 -17.19
N LEU A 697 -4.35 8.03 -16.04
CA LEU A 697 -3.93 7.54 -14.73
C LEU A 697 -4.40 6.10 -14.48
N ARG A 698 -3.45 5.25 -14.10
CA ARG A 698 -3.65 3.89 -13.58
C ARG A 698 -3.50 3.83 -12.06
N ALA A 699 -2.66 4.67 -11.49
CA ALA A 699 -2.42 4.74 -10.05
C ALA A 699 -2.37 6.19 -9.55
N LEU A 700 -3.12 6.48 -8.50
CA LEU A 700 -3.10 7.76 -7.79
C LEU A 700 -2.91 7.51 -6.30
N ILE A 701 -1.86 8.09 -5.73
CA ILE A 701 -1.52 8.01 -4.31
C ILE A 701 -1.43 9.41 -3.75
N LEU A 702 -2.27 9.73 -2.78
CA LEU A 702 -2.29 11.00 -2.07
C LEU A 702 -1.98 10.72 -0.59
N LYS A 703 -0.75 11.02 -0.15
CA LYS A 703 -0.29 10.91 1.23
C LYS A 703 -0.19 12.31 1.82
N VAL A 704 -1.24 12.73 2.51
CA VAL A 704 -1.34 13.99 3.26
C VAL A 704 -1.29 13.68 4.75
N GLU A 705 -0.30 14.22 5.46
CA GLU A 705 -0.32 14.25 6.93
C GLU A 705 -1.33 15.32 7.37
N LEU A 706 -2.45 14.89 7.96
CA LEU A 706 -3.47 15.78 8.50
C LEU A 706 -3.36 15.70 10.03
N GLN A 707 -2.88 16.78 10.68
CA GLN A 707 -2.90 16.84 12.14
C GLN A 707 -4.34 16.77 12.66
N SER A 708 -4.49 16.30 13.90
CA SER A 708 -5.76 15.99 14.54
C SER A 708 -6.71 17.19 14.54
N PHE A 709 -7.63 17.24 13.56
CA PHE A 709 -8.74 18.16 13.63
C PHE A 709 -9.68 17.73 14.76
N LYS A 710 -9.81 18.57 15.78
CA LYS A 710 -10.93 18.49 16.73
C LYS A 710 -12.21 18.95 16.02
N GLY A 711 -12.80 18.05 15.24
CA GLY A 711 -14.05 18.29 14.50
C GLY A 711 -14.07 17.47 13.21
N GLY A 712 -14.84 16.37 13.19
CA GLY A 712 -14.88 15.43 12.06
C GLY A 712 -15.23 16.10 10.73
N ARG A 713 -14.25 16.24 9.84
CA ARG A 713 -14.41 16.80 8.48
C ARG A 713 -14.84 15.69 7.51
N GLN A 714 -15.63 16.07 6.50
CA GLN A 714 -15.99 15.18 5.39
C GLN A 714 -15.13 15.55 4.17
N ILE A 715 -14.51 14.56 3.55
CA ILE A 715 -13.75 14.68 2.30
C ILE A 715 -14.63 14.16 1.18
N PHE A 716 -15.05 15.05 0.29
CA PHE A 716 -15.84 14.72 -0.89
C PHE A 716 -14.92 14.47 -2.07
N ILE A 717 -15.05 13.29 -2.68
CA ILE A 717 -14.37 12.98 -3.93
C ILE A 717 -15.26 13.45 -5.10
N PRO A 718 -14.76 14.31 -6.01
CA PRO A 718 -15.59 14.85 -7.10
C PRO A 718 -16.09 13.80 -8.10
N GLU A 719 -17.27 14.04 -8.70
CA GLU A 719 -17.89 13.18 -9.72
C GLU A 719 -17.00 12.96 -10.97
N SER A 720 -16.07 13.88 -11.26
CA SER A 720 -15.09 13.75 -12.33
C SER A 720 -14.13 12.57 -12.17
N ILE A 721 -14.05 11.94 -10.98
CA ILE A 721 -13.24 10.72 -10.80
C ILE A 721 -13.63 9.61 -11.79
N GLY A 722 -14.91 9.58 -12.22
CA GLY A 722 -15.40 8.63 -13.23
C GLY A 722 -14.84 8.85 -14.64
N GLU A 723 -14.12 9.93 -14.89
CA GLU A 723 -13.40 10.17 -16.16
C GLU A 723 -12.05 9.43 -16.21
N LEU A 724 -11.54 8.96 -15.07
CA LEU A 724 -10.27 8.21 -14.97
C LEU A 724 -10.46 6.72 -15.31
N LEU A 725 -10.88 6.42 -16.54
CA LEU A 725 -11.30 5.07 -16.94
C LEU A 725 -10.25 3.97 -16.73
N HIS A 726 -8.97 4.35 -16.76
CA HIS A 726 -7.83 3.45 -16.63
C HIS A 726 -7.39 3.21 -15.17
N LEU A 727 -8.01 3.89 -14.20
CA LEU A 727 -7.60 3.87 -12.80
C LEU A 727 -7.82 2.49 -12.18
N ARG A 728 -6.75 1.94 -11.58
CA ARG A 728 -6.72 0.61 -10.94
C ARG A 728 -6.36 0.68 -9.46
N TYR A 729 -5.58 1.68 -9.07
CA TYR A 729 -5.10 1.86 -7.71
C TYR A 729 -5.38 3.29 -7.25
N PHE A 730 -6.18 3.43 -6.21
CA PHE A 730 -6.45 4.70 -5.55
C PHE A 730 -6.09 4.59 -4.07
N TYR A 731 -5.15 5.43 -3.63
CA TYR A 731 -4.78 5.57 -2.23
C TYR A 731 -4.97 7.01 -1.76
N LEU A 732 -5.65 7.17 -0.63
CA LEU A 732 -5.80 8.44 0.06
C LEU A 732 -5.48 8.25 1.55
N SER A 733 -4.51 8.98 2.08
CA SER A 733 -4.29 9.00 3.54
C SER A 733 -5.49 9.66 4.22
N LYS A 734 -5.82 9.17 5.41
CA LYS A 734 -6.99 9.59 6.17
C LYS A 734 -6.53 10.31 7.44
N ALA A 735 -7.11 11.47 7.73
CA ALA A 735 -6.93 12.09 9.04
C ALA A 735 -7.71 11.30 10.11
N LEU A 736 -7.27 11.43 11.37
CA LEU A 736 -8.08 11.02 12.51
C LEU A 736 -9.46 11.71 12.43
N TYR A 737 -10.53 10.95 12.68
CA TYR A 737 -11.93 11.41 12.72
C TYR A 737 -12.55 11.89 11.39
N SER A 738 -11.87 11.79 10.24
CA SER A 738 -12.41 12.25 8.96
C SER A 738 -13.20 11.17 8.21
N LYS A 739 -14.29 11.58 7.55
CA LYS A 739 -15.13 10.71 6.71
C LYS A 739 -14.85 10.97 5.23
N VAL A 740 -14.66 9.92 4.42
CA VAL A 740 -14.44 10.03 2.97
C VAL A 740 -15.68 9.56 2.22
N ILE A 741 -16.15 10.35 1.25
CA ILE A 741 -17.37 10.07 0.48
C ILE A 741 -17.01 9.95 -1.00
N PHE A 742 -17.23 8.76 -1.57
CA PHE A 742 -17.04 8.47 -3.00
C PHE A 742 -18.34 8.72 -3.80
N PRO A 743 -18.26 9.39 -4.96
CA PRO A 743 -19.41 9.81 -5.76
C PRO A 743 -20.02 8.64 -6.56
N ARG A 744 -21.18 8.85 -7.17
CA ARG A 744 -21.85 7.78 -7.94
C ARG A 744 -21.05 7.35 -9.16
N ARG A 745 -20.40 8.28 -9.86
CA ARG A 745 -19.56 7.94 -11.02
C ARG A 745 -18.31 7.13 -10.68
N PHE A 746 -17.94 7.01 -9.40
CA PHE A 746 -16.87 6.10 -8.98
C PHE A 746 -17.13 4.65 -9.43
N ALA A 747 -18.40 4.23 -9.42
CA ALA A 747 -18.84 2.92 -9.90
C ALA A 747 -18.57 2.65 -11.39
N ARG A 748 -18.19 3.67 -12.18
CA ARG A 748 -17.84 3.50 -13.60
C ARG A 748 -16.41 3.07 -13.82
N LEU A 749 -15.61 2.95 -12.76
CA LEU A 749 -14.21 2.57 -12.81
C LEU A 749 -14.06 1.04 -12.86
N TYR A 750 -14.48 0.41 -13.96
CA TYR A 750 -14.51 -1.05 -14.09
C TYR A 750 -13.13 -1.74 -13.98
N HIS A 751 -12.04 -0.98 -14.18
CA HIS A 751 -10.66 -1.43 -14.00
C HIS A 751 -10.13 -1.33 -12.57
N MET A 752 -10.91 -0.74 -11.65
CA MET A 752 -10.48 -0.53 -10.28
C MET A 752 -10.19 -1.87 -9.59
N GLU A 753 -8.98 -2.03 -9.07
CA GLU A 753 -8.53 -3.24 -8.35
C GLU A 753 -8.30 -2.97 -6.85
N VAL A 754 -7.80 -1.78 -6.50
CA VAL A 754 -7.45 -1.41 -5.13
C VAL A 754 -7.97 -0.02 -4.81
N VAL A 755 -8.80 0.06 -3.78
CA VAL A 755 -9.19 1.30 -3.12
C VAL A 755 -8.71 1.21 -1.69
N ASN A 756 -7.77 2.07 -1.33
CA ASN A 756 -7.24 2.14 0.02
C ASN A 756 -7.41 3.56 0.56
N VAL A 757 -8.03 3.65 1.73
CA VAL A 757 -8.14 4.89 2.49
C VAL A 757 -7.50 4.58 3.82
N GLY A 758 -6.50 5.38 4.24
CA GLY A 758 -5.68 5.10 5.42
C GLY A 758 -6.51 4.70 6.65
N TYR A 759 -5.96 3.82 7.50
CA TYR A 759 -6.66 3.35 8.69
C TYR A 759 -6.88 4.50 9.69
N SER A 760 -8.08 4.59 10.26
CA SER A 760 -8.31 5.44 11.42
C SER A 760 -9.34 4.78 12.32
N GLU A 761 -9.08 4.75 13.63
CA GLU A 761 -10.00 4.18 14.62
C GLU A 761 -11.41 4.82 14.59
N TRP A 762 -11.57 6.03 14.03
CA TRP A 762 -12.78 6.85 14.17
C TRP A 762 -13.43 7.37 12.89
N GLY A 763 -12.72 7.36 11.76
CA GLY A 763 -13.26 7.87 10.50
C GLY A 763 -13.99 6.80 9.70
N LYS A 764 -14.89 7.19 8.80
CA LYS A 764 -15.70 6.27 7.97
C LYS A 764 -15.47 6.47 6.47
N VAL A 765 -15.69 5.42 5.68
CA VAL A 765 -15.74 5.53 4.20
C VAL A 765 -17.16 5.22 3.75
N GLU A 766 -17.73 6.09 2.93
CA GLU A 766 -19.07 5.94 2.34
C GLU A 766 -19.00 6.04 0.82
N PHE A 767 -19.90 5.33 0.15
CA PHE A 767 -20.13 5.46 -1.29
C PHE A 767 -21.55 5.98 -1.52
N SER A 768 -21.70 7.03 -2.33
CA SER A 768 -22.99 7.71 -2.55
C SER A 768 -24.05 6.87 -3.27
N SER A 769 -23.69 5.69 -3.79
CA SER A 769 -24.64 4.72 -4.36
C SER A 769 -24.11 3.30 -4.20
N GLY A 770 -24.73 2.53 -3.30
CA GLY A 770 -24.34 1.15 -3.02
C GLY A 770 -24.65 0.16 -4.16
N GLU A 771 -25.77 0.34 -4.84
CA GLU A 771 -26.11 -0.53 -5.98
C GLU A 771 -25.10 -0.38 -7.12
N ASP A 772 -24.70 0.87 -7.40
CA ASP A 772 -23.76 1.16 -8.48
C ASP A 772 -22.35 0.64 -8.14
N THR A 773 -21.88 0.71 -6.89
CA THR A 773 -20.51 0.26 -6.56
C THR A 773 -20.25 -1.22 -6.80
N THR A 774 -21.29 -2.05 -6.84
CA THR A 774 -21.19 -3.48 -7.23
C THR A 774 -20.73 -3.69 -8.67
N ASN A 775 -20.77 -2.63 -9.48
CA ASN A 775 -20.23 -2.60 -10.83
C ASN A 775 -18.70 -2.71 -10.87
N LEU A 776 -18.01 -2.51 -9.74
CA LEU A 776 -16.56 -2.64 -9.58
C LEU A 776 -16.15 -4.12 -9.47
N ILE A 777 -16.46 -4.91 -10.51
CA ILE A 777 -16.29 -6.37 -10.54
C ILE A 777 -14.83 -6.86 -10.44
N ASN A 778 -13.86 -5.97 -10.69
CA ASN A 778 -12.44 -6.25 -10.58
C ASN A 778 -11.84 -5.81 -9.23
N LEU A 779 -12.63 -5.18 -8.35
CA LEU A 779 -12.15 -4.70 -7.07
C LEU A 779 -11.73 -5.89 -6.20
N ARG A 780 -10.50 -5.82 -5.69
CA ARG A 780 -9.87 -6.86 -4.86
C ARG A 780 -9.71 -6.38 -3.42
N VAL A 781 -9.26 -5.15 -3.26
CA VAL A 781 -8.97 -4.58 -1.94
C VAL A 781 -9.85 -3.36 -1.73
N VAL A 782 -10.53 -3.38 -0.59
CA VAL A 782 -11.33 -2.28 -0.07
C VAL A 782 -10.77 -1.78 1.26
N PRO A 783 -11.05 -0.53 1.66
CA PRO A 783 -10.57 0.02 2.91
C PRO A 783 -11.07 -0.77 4.12
N TYR A 784 -10.23 -0.95 5.14
CA TYR A 784 -10.54 -1.74 6.33
C TYR A 784 -11.79 -1.23 7.08
N ASP A 785 -11.88 0.09 7.24
CA ASP A 785 -12.97 0.79 7.97
C ASP A 785 -14.19 1.13 7.11
N ALA A 786 -14.25 0.64 5.87
CA ALA A 786 -15.40 0.90 5.03
C ALA A 786 -16.59 0.05 5.50
N GLU A 787 -17.68 0.71 5.88
CA GLU A 787 -18.97 0.05 6.05
C GLU A 787 -19.46 -0.35 4.65
N PHE A 788 -19.07 -1.54 4.19
CA PHE A 788 -19.56 -2.17 2.95
C PHE A 788 -20.98 -2.71 3.14
N ASP A 789 -21.89 -1.81 3.51
CA ASP A 789 -23.31 -2.10 3.67
C ASP A 789 -24.04 -1.75 2.36
N PHE A 790 -23.73 -2.50 1.29
CA PHE A 790 -24.32 -2.31 -0.04
C PHE A 790 -24.92 -3.62 -0.58
N PRO A 791 -26.02 -3.57 -1.33
CA PRO A 791 -26.65 -4.77 -1.89
C PRO A 791 -25.78 -5.37 -3.00
N PHE A 792 -26.00 -6.64 -3.36
CA PHE A 792 -25.39 -7.36 -4.50
C PHE A 792 -23.87 -7.53 -4.49
N VAL A 793 -23.23 -7.56 -3.31
CA VAL A 793 -21.78 -7.76 -3.18
C VAL A 793 -21.27 -9.04 -3.87
N GLY A 794 -22.13 -10.05 -4.06
CA GLY A 794 -21.81 -11.29 -4.75
C GLY A 794 -21.40 -11.14 -6.22
N ARG A 795 -21.62 -9.96 -6.83
CA ARG A 795 -21.11 -9.63 -8.17
C ARG A 795 -19.59 -9.40 -8.20
N MET A 796 -18.98 -9.11 -7.05
CA MET A 796 -17.57 -8.74 -6.91
C MET A 796 -16.69 -9.97 -6.63
N GLU A 797 -16.70 -10.94 -7.54
CA GLU A 797 -16.02 -12.24 -7.37
C GLU A 797 -14.48 -12.15 -7.20
N SER A 798 -13.89 -11.00 -7.51
CA SER A 798 -12.44 -10.72 -7.34
C SER A 798 -12.06 -10.23 -5.95
N LEU A 799 -13.04 -9.95 -5.09
CA LEU A 799 -12.84 -9.34 -3.78
C LEU A 799 -12.03 -10.25 -2.84
N GLN A 800 -11.00 -9.68 -2.24
CA GLN A 800 -10.07 -10.35 -1.32
C GLN A 800 -10.20 -9.82 0.11
N THR A 801 -10.56 -8.55 0.29
CA THR A 801 -10.84 -7.99 1.63
C THR A 801 -12.32 -7.64 1.75
N LEU A 802 -12.97 -8.15 2.79
CA LEU A 802 -14.31 -7.78 3.21
C LEU A 802 -14.42 -8.04 4.71
N HIS A 803 -14.23 -6.99 5.51
CA HIS A 803 -14.15 -7.16 6.96
C HIS A 803 -15.50 -7.43 7.60
N LYS A 804 -16.57 -6.81 7.08
CA LYS A 804 -17.93 -6.95 7.59
C LYS A 804 -18.92 -7.08 6.44
N PHE A 805 -19.82 -8.05 6.55
CA PHE A 805 -20.99 -8.23 5.71
C PHE A 805 -22.25 -8.25 6.59
N THR A 806 -23.26 -7.48 6.24
CA THR A 806 -24.51 -7.39 7.03
C THR A 806 -25.67 -8.00 6.25
N VAL A 807 -26.26 -9.04 6.81
CA VAL A 807 -27.42 -9.75 6.25
C VAL A 807 -28.69 -8.98 6.61
N LYS A 808 -29.53 -8.72 5.61
CA LYS A 808 -30.84 -8.04 5.78
C LYS A 808 -31.91 -8.76 4.97
N ARG A 809 -33.18 -8.56 5.36
CA ARG A 809 -34.37 -9.00 4.60
C ARG A 809 -34.67 -8.04 3.43
N GLU A 810 -33.63 -7.66 2.69
CA GLU A 810 -33.67 -6.72 1.56
C GLU A 810 -32.94 -7.34 0.37
N THR A 811 -33.44 -7.09 -0.84
CA THR A 811 -32.85 -7.67 -2.05
C THR A 811 -31.39 -7.25 -2.21
N GLY A 812 -30.51 -8.22 -2.44
CA GLY A 812 -29.07 -8.02 -2.57
C GLY A 812 -28.28 -8.09 -1.25
N TYR A 813 -28.93 -8.15 -0.08
CA TYR A 813 -28.27 -8.34 1.22
C TYR A 813 -28.37 -9.76 1.76
N GLU A 814 -28.85 -10.70 0.92
CA GLU A 814 -29.03 -12.06 1.33
C GLU A 814 -27.68 -12.76 1.55
N LEU A 815 -27.67 -13.76 2.43
CA LEU A 815 -26.44 -14.46 2.80
C LEU A 815 -25.77 -15.19 1.62
N PHE A 816 -26.54 -15.65 0.64
CA PHE A 816 -26.01 -16.30 -0.58
C PHE A 816 -25.11 -15.39 -1.43
N GLN A 817 -25.12 -14.06 -1.22
CA GLN A 817 -24.20 -13.15 -1.91
C GLN A 817 -22.73 -13.52 -1.64
N LEU A 818 -22.44 -14.18 -0.52
CA LEU A 818 -21.10 -14.68 -0.20
C LEU A 818 -20.68 -15.90 -1.03
N LYS A 819 -21.60 -16.61 -1.70
CA LYS A 819 -21.37 -17.90 -2.38
C LYS A 819 -20.13 -17.91 -3.27
N LYS A 820 -19.98 -16.87 -4.10
CA LYS A 820 -18.90 -16.78 -5.09
C LYS A 820 -17.64 -16.07 -4.59
N LEU A 821 -17.67 -15.47 -3.40
CA LEU A 821 -16.58 -14.68 -2.83
C LEU A 821 -15.51 -15.58 -2.18
N ASN A 822 -14.96 -16.52 -2.96
CA ASN A 822 -14.02 -17.54 -2.47
C ASN A 822 -12.57 -17.04 -2.32
N LYS A 823 -12.31 -15.80 -2.75
CA LYS A 823 -10.99 -15.16 -2.67
C LYS A 823 -10.81 -14.31 -1.41
N LEU A 824 -11.84 -14.20 -0.57
CA LEU A 824 -11.79 -13.46 0.69
C LEU A 824 -10.72 -14.04 1.63
N LYS A 825 -9.91 -13.16 2.20
CA LYS A 825 -8.76 -13.48 3.06
C LYS A 825 -8.95 -12.89 4.46
N HIS A 826 -8.17 -13.39 5.41
CA HIS A 826 -8.04 -12.84 6.77
C HIS A 826 -9.32 -13.00 7.63
N LEU A 827 -9.93 -11.89 8.06
CA LEU A 827 -11.07 -11.85 8.98
C LEU A 827 -12.35 -11.47 8.24
N LEU A 828 -13.39 -12.30 8.37
CA LEU A 828 -14.74 -12.00 7.90
C LEU A 828 -15.71 -11.95 9.09
N LYS A 829 -16.40 -10.82 9.26
CA LYS A 829 -17.52 -10.66 10.19
C LYS A 829 -18.85 -10.69 9.44
N ILE A 830 -19.77 -11.54 9.86
CA ILE A 830 -21.12 -11.64 9.30
C ILE A 830 -22.12 -11.24 10.39
N ASP A 831 -22.78 -10.10 10.18
CA ASP A 831 -23.78 -9.54 11.08
C ASP A 831 -25.20 -9.78 10.55
N GLY A 832 -26.18 -9.78 11.45
CA GLY A 832 -27.59 -9.81 11.08
C GLY A 832 -28.11 -11.20 10.72
N LEU A 833 -27.49 -12.25 11.26
CA LEU A 833 -27.84 -13.65 10.95
C LEU A 833 -29.26 -14.04 11.36
N GLU A 834 -29.93 -13.27 12.23
CA GLU A 834 -31.36 -13.40 12.52
C GLU A 834 -32.28 -13.12 11.31
N ASN A 835 -31.73 -12.51 10.26
CA ASN A 835 -32.46 -12.19 9.04
C ASN A 835 -32.49 -13.35 8.03
N VAL A 836 -31.76 -14.43 8.27
CA VAL A 836 -31.72 -15.61 7.40
C VAL A 836 -33.01 -16.44 7.58
N PRO A 837 -33.84 -16.63 6.55
CA PRO A 837 -35.17 -17.21 6.75
C PRO A 837 -35.18 -18.75 6.76
N THR A 838 -34.18 -19.40 6.14
CA THR A 838 -34.09 -20.87 6.08
C THR A 838 -32.66 -21.38 6.21
N LYS A 839 -32.53 -22.67 6.56
CA LYS A 839 -31.27 -23.40 6.55
C LYS A 839 -30.63 -23.46 5.15
N GLU A 840 -31.44 -23.59 4.12
CA GLU A 840 -31.01 -23.67 2.74
C GLU A 840 -30.31 -22.37 2.31
N ASP A 841 -30.86 -21.21 2.67
CA ASP A 841 -30.25 -19.90 2.40
C ASP A 841 -28.88 -19.74 3.09
N ALA A 842 -28.74 -20.30 4.29
CA ALA A 842 -27.47 -20.33 5.00
C ALA A 842 -26.45 -21.26 4.31
N HIS A 843 -26.91 -22.40 3.79
CA HIS A 843 -26.06 -23.35 3.08
C HIS A 843 -25.48 -22.77 1.79
N GLU A 844 -26.26 -21.93 1.08
CA GLU A 844 -25.83 -21.32 -0.18
C GLU A 844 -24.63 -20.38 -0.05
N ALA A 845 -24.32 -19.85 1.14
CA ALA A 845 -23.11 -19.03 1.33
C ALA A 845 -21.81 -19.81 1.17
N GLU A 846 -21.84 -21.14 1.22
CA GLU A 846 -20.69 -22.02 1.01
C GLU A 846 -19.43 -21.55 1.77
N LEU A 847 -19.56 -21.24 3.06
CA LEU A 847 -18.45 -20.67 3.85
C LEU A 847 -17.20 -21.59 3.86
N HIS A 848 -17.41 -22.91 3.87
CA HIS A 848 -16.34 -23.91 3.80
C HIS A 848 -15.41 -23.78 2.58
N ASN A 849 -15.89 -23.21 1.46
CA ASN A 849 -15.09 -23.00 0.25
C ASN A 849 -14.13 -21.79 0.34
N LYS A 850 -14.24 -20.96 1.39
CA LYS A 850 -13.43 -19.74 1.59
C LYS A 850 -12.10 -20.04 2.29
N SER A 851 -11.28 -20.83 1.61
CA SER A 851 -10.03 -21.43 2.13
C SER A 851 -8.97 -20.45 2.65
N TYR A 852 -9.03 -19.17 2.28
CA TYR A 852 -8.08 -18.14 2.70
C TYR A 852 -8.51 -17.34 3.94
N ILE A 853 -9.71 -17.59 4.47
CA ILE A 853 -10.18 -16.98 5.73
C ILE A 853 -9.48 -17.66 6.91
N ARG A 854 -8.98 -16.84 7.83
CA ARG A 854 -8.30 -17.26 9.08
C ARG A 854 -9.08 -16.88 10.32
N GLY A 855 -9.91 -15.83 10.26
CA GLY A 855 -10.82 -15.43 11.33
C GLY A 855 -12.26 -15.32 10.84
N LEU A 856 -13.21 -15.82 11.61
CA LEU A 856 -14.64 -15.74 11.31
C LEU A 856 -15.39 -15.24 12.55
N LYS A 857 -16.20 -14.21 12.38
CA LYS A 857 -17.11 -13.72 13.42
C LYS A 857 -18.56 -13.80 12.92
N LEU A 858 -19.40 -14.54 13.63
CA LEU A 858 -20.83 -14.70 13.35
C LEU A 858 -21.63 -13.99 14.43
N THR A 859 -22.47 -13.04 14.05
CA THR A 859 -23.22 -12.19 14.98
C THR A 859 -24.71 -12.18 14.65
N TRP A 860 -25.51 -12.49 15.67
CA TRP A 860 -26.95 -12.27 15.68
C TRP A 860 -27.29 -10.97 16.42
N ASN A 861 -28.46 -10.40 16.17
CA ASN A 861 -28.96 -9.28 16.96
C ASN A 861 -29.58 -9.80 18.28
N PRO A 862 -29.19 -9.25 19.44
CA PRO A 862 -29.85 -9.53 20.71
C PRO A 862 -31.23 -8.84 20.73
N SER A 863 -32.21 -9.39 20.02
CA SER A 863 -33.63 -9.03 20.22
C SER A 863 -34.11 -9.55 21.58
N GLY A 864 -35.20 -8.98 22.11
CA GLY A 864 -35.85 -9.42 23.36
C GLY A 864 -36.37 -10.87 23.31
N GLU A 865 -37.39 -11.22 24.10
CA GLU A 865 -37.92 -12.61 24.23
C GLU A 865 -37.97 -13.34 22.86
N THR A 866 -37.02 -14.25 22.67
CA THR A 866 -36.83 -15.02 21.43
C THR A 866 -37.79 -16.21 21.49
N SER A 867 -38.61 -16.41 20.46
CA SER A 867 -39.54 -17.55 20.46
C SER A 867 -38.79 -18.88 20.30
N VAL A 868 -39.39 -20.00 20.71
CA VAL A 868 -38.78 -21.34 20.51
C VAL A 868 -38.49 -21.61 19.03
N GLN A 869 -39.38 -21.14 18.14
CA GLN A 869 -39.22 -21.27 16.69
C GLN A 869 -37.98 -20.52 16.18
N ASP A 870 -37.67 -19.35 16.76
CA ASP A 870 -36.47 -18.59 16.41
C ASP A 870 -35.20 -19.31 16.90
N GLN A 871 -35.24 -19.98 18.05
CA GLN A 871 -34.09 -20.76 18.57
C GLN A 871 -33.78 -21.98 17.69
N ASP A 872 -34.81 -22.69 17.25
CA ASP A 872 -34.67 -23.83 16.33
C ASP A 872 -34.10 -23.36 14.99
N LEU A 873 -34.63 -22.26 14.44
CA LEU A 873 -34.12 -21.68 13.19
C LEU A 873 -32.66 -21.23 13.32
N GLN A 874 -32.27 -20.56 14.40
CA GLN A 874 -30.87 -20.18 14.62
C GLN A 874 -29.96 -21.41 14.67
N SER A 875 -30.42 -22.50 15.32
CA SER A 875 -29.70 -23.76 15.40
C SER A 875 -29.51 -24.41 14.02
N GLU A 876 -30.53 -24.35 13.17
CA GLU A 876 -30.44 -24.82 11.79
C GLU A 876 -29.51 -23.96 10.93
N VAL A 877 -29.56 -22.63 11.07
CA VAL A 877 -28.72 -21.67 10.33
C VAL A 877 -27.25 -21.88 10.68
N ILE A 878 -26.89 -21.90 11.96
CA ILE A 878 -25.48 -22.10 12.36
C ILE A 878 -24.97 -23.49 11.94
N GLN A 879 -25.84 -24.51 11.93
CA GLN A 879 -25.52 -25.84 11.44
C GLN A 879 -25.17 -25.87 9.94
N ALA A 880 -25.78 -24.99 9.15
CA ALA A 880 -25.48 -24.83 7.71
C ALA A 880 -24.22 -23.99 7.44
N LEU A 881 -23.88 -23.05 8.34
CA LEU A 881 -22.70 -22.17 8.27
C LEU A 881 -21.38 -22.90 8.59
N ARG A 882 -21.06 -23.95 7.86
CA ARG A 882 -19.81 -24.72 8.05
C ARG A 882 -18.57 -23.85 7.78
N PRO A 883 -17.64 -23.71 8.74
CA PRO A 883 -16.46 -22.85 8.59
C PRO A 883 -15.42 -23.42 7.60
N PRO A 884 -14.47 -22.59 7.12
CA PRO A 884 -13.32 -23.02 6.33
C PRO A 884 -12.34 -23.94 7.10
N THR A 885 -11.65 -24.83 6.38
CA THR A 885 -10.74 -25.85 6.95
C THR A 885 -9.54 -25.30 7.72
N HIS A 886 -9.04 -24.13 7.32
CA HIS A 886 -7.84 -23.49 7.86
C HIS A 886 -8.15 -22.31 8.79
N LEU A 887 -9.35 -22.29 9.38
CA LEU A 887 -9.77 -21.26 10.33
C LEU A 887 -8.93 -21.34 11.62
N GLN A 888 -8.45 -20.19 12.10
CA GLN A 888 -7.65 -20.07 13.33
C GLN A 888 -8.45 -19.44 14.47
N THR A 889 -9.32 -18.48 14.15
CA THR A 889 -10.13 -17.75 15.14
C THR A 889 -11.61 -17.84 14.77
N LEU A 890 -12.45 -18.22 15.71
CA LEU A 890 -13.91 -18.24 15.58
C LEU A 890 -14.54 -17.44 16.72
N ALA A 891 -15.40 -16.48 16.38
CA ALA A 891 -16.22 -15.75 17.34
C ALA A 891 -17.70 -15.94 16.99
N ILE A 892 -18.52 -16.29 17.99
CA ILE A 892 -19.97 -16.41 17.89
C ILE A 892 -20.57 -15.44 18.91
N GLU A 893 -21.43 -14.55 18.46
CA GLU A 893 -22.02 -13.48 19.27
C GLU A 893 -23.55 -13.47 19.20
N SER A 894 -24.18 -13.39 20.35
CA SER A 894 -25.65 -13.31 20.54
C SER A 894 -26.43 -14.49 19.95
N TYR A 895 -25.81 -15.67 19.89
CA TYR A 895 -26.47 -16.89 19.43
C TYR A 895 -27.38 -17.46 20.53
N ASN A 896 -28.68 -17.53 20.23
CA ASN A 896 -29.74 -17.97 21.13
C ASN A 896 -30.24 -19.40 20.82
N GLY A 897 -29.55 -20.16 19.96
CA GLY A 897 -29.93 -21.53 19.65
C GLY A 897 -29.79 -22.47 20.85
N SER A 898 -30.45 -23.63 20.78
CA SER A 898 -30.58 -24.57 21.90
C SER A 898 -29.44 -25.60 21.97
N SER A 899 -28.57 -25.66 20.96
CA SER A 899 -27.48 -26.65 20.89
C SER A 899 -26.28 -26.18 20.07
N TYR A 900 -25.14 -26.85 20.26
CA TYR A 900 -23.96 -26.70 19.40
C TYR A 900 -24.19 -27.32 18.01
N PRO A 901 -23.70 -26.71 16.92
CA PRO A 901 -23.77 -27.32 15.59
C PRO A 901 -22.86 -28.56 15.50
N SER A 902 -23.30 -29.59 14.79
CA SER A 902 -22.59 -30.86 14.67
C SER A 902 -21.19 -30.75 14.06
N TRP A 903 -20.90 -29.71 13.26
CA TRP A 903 -19.55 -29.47 12.76
C TRP A 903 -18.57 -28.99 13.85
N MET A 904 -19.05 -28.51 15.00
CA MET A 904 -18.24 -28.29 16.21
C MET A 904 -18.05 -29.58 17.03
N MET A 905 -18.94 -30.56 16.87
CA MET A 905 -19.03 -31.73 17.75
C MET A 905 -18.46 -32.99 17.08
N ASP A 906 -19.00 -33.38 15.92
CA ASP A 906 -18.80 -34.68 15.27
C ASP A 906 -18.28 -34.59 13.82
N GLY A 907 -18.10 -33.37 13.29
CA GLY A 907 -17.93 -33.06 11.85
C GLY A 907 -16.70 -33.59 11.11
N GLY A 908 -15.94 -34.52 11.69
CA GLY A 908 -14.76 -35.13 11.10
C GLY A 908 -13.47 -34.34 11.33
N PRO A 909 -12.31 -35.02 11.38
CA PRO A 909 -11.03 -34.44 11.80
C PRO A 909 -10.50 -33.35 10.87
N GLU A 910 -10.93 -33.23 9.61
CA GLU A 910 -10.28 -32.36 8.62
C GLU A 910 -10.72 -30.88 8.65
N VAL A 911 -11.83 -30.53 9.32
CA VAL A 911 -12.50 -29.22 9.11
C VAL A 911 -11.99 -28.11 10.04
N LEU A 912 -11.43 -28.40 11.22
CA LEU A 912 -11.06 -27.37 12.20
C LEU A 912 -9.76 -27.65 12.99
N MET A 913 -8.84 -28.47 12.45
CA MET A 913 -7.55 -28.75 13.13
C MET A 913 -6.71 -27.51 13.40
N CYS A 914 -6.94 -26.44 12.63
CA CYS A 914 -6.20 -25.19 12.73
C CYS A 914 -6.80 -24.21 13.76
N LEU A 915 -7.98 -24.50 14.32
CA LEU A 915 -8.66 -23.57 15.22
C LEU A 915 -7.90 -23.46 16.55
N ARG A 916 -7.52 -22.23 16.90
CA ARG A 916 -6.75 -21.88 18.10
C ARG A 916 -7.58 -21.09 19.09
N ASP A 917 -8.42 -20.19 18.59
CA ASP A 917 -9.14 -19.24 19.43
C ASP A 917 -10.65 -19.36 19.20
N LEU A 918 -11.39 -19.55 20.28
CA LEU A 918 -12.86 -19.59 20.28
C LEU A 918 -13.39 -18.55 21.25
N MET A 919 -14.28 -17.69 20.77
CA MET A 919 -14.94 -16.66 21.55
C MET A 919 -16.46 -16.83 21.46
N LEU A 920 -17.11 -17.00 22.61
CA LEU A 920 -18.56 -17.04 22.75
C LEU A 920 -18.99 -15.79 23.51
N ILE A 921 -19.87 -14.99 22.92
CA ILE A 921 -20.28 -13.69 23.44
C ILE A 921 -21.80 -13.63 23.49
N ASP A 922 -22.41 -13.29 24.63
CA ASP A 922 -23.87 -13.15 24.76
C ASP A 922 -24.65 -14.40 24.29
N CYS A 923 -24.08 -15.60 24.36
CA CYS A 923 -24.72 -16.84 23.90
C CYS A 923 -25.58 -17.48 25.00
N THR A 924 -26.67 -18.15 24.61
CA THR A 924 -27.46 -19.01 25.51
C THR A 924 -26.72 -20.28 25.91
N GLU A 925 -27.21 -20.96 26.94
CA GLU A 925 -26.64 -22.24 27.39
C GLU A 925 -26.88 -23.33 26.32
N LEU A 926 -25.79 -23.87 25.75
CA LEU A 926 -25.81 -24.78 24.59
C LEU A 926 -25.79 -26.28 24.96
N GLY A 927 -25.89 -26.60 26.26
CA GLY A 927 -25.79 -27.96 26.79
C GLY A 927 -24.36 -28.49 26.92
N SER A 928 -24.23 -29.80 27.18
CA SER A 928 -22.94 -30.46 27.44
C SER A 928 -22.13 -30.71 26.16
N VAL A 929 -20.81 -30.52 26.25
CA VAL A 929 -19.86 -30.90 25.19
C VAL A 929 -19.66 -32.43 25.27
N PRO A 930 -19.92 -33.20 24.19
CA PRO A 930 -19.59 -34.61 24.08
C PRO A 930 -18.10 -34.84 24.28
N GLU A 931 -17.77 -35.90 25.02
CA GLU A 931 -16.39 -36.32 25.34
C GLU A 931 -15.49 -36.53 24.10
N GLN A 932 -16.09 -36.73 22.92
CA GLN A 932 -15.42 -37.14 21.69
C GLN A 932 -15.16 -36.00 20.68
N SER A 933 -15.45 -34.73 21.04
CA SER A 933 -15.28 -33.63 20.09
C SER A 933 -13.81 -33.35 19.74
N VAL A 934 -13.51 -33.40 18.42
CA VAL A 934 -12.17 -33.20 17.87
C VAL A 934 -11.76 -31.72 17.84
N LEU A 935 -12.72 -30.80 17.75
CA LEU A 935 -12.49 -29.34 17.69
C LEU A 935 -11.73 -28.85 18.93
N PHE A 936 -12.19 -29.31 20.08
CA PHE A 936 -11.72 -28.96 21.39
C PHE A 936 -10.31 -29.50 21.71
N LYS A 937 -9.78 -30.42 20.91
CA LYS A 937 -8.44 -30.98 21.07
C LYS A 937 -7.33 -29.97 20.72
N TYR A 938 -7.55 -29.08 19.76
CA TYR A 938 -6.51 -28.19 19.22
C TYR A 938 -6.63 -26.73 19.68
N LEU A 939 -7.68 -26.43 20.44
CA LEU A 939 -7.98 -25.10 20.95
C LEU A 939 -6.93 -24.65 21.98
N HIS A 940 -6.44 -23.42 21.85
CA HIS A 940 -5.45 -22.80 22.74
C HIS A 940 -6.07 -21.72 23.63
N SER A 941 -7.06 -20.99 23.12
CA SER A 941 -7.73 -19.90 23.84
C SER A 941 -9.24 -20.07 23.77
N LEU A 942 -9.90 -20.03 24.93
CA LEU A 942 -11.36 -20.03 25.04
C LEU A 942 -11.81 -18.81 25.83
N GLN A 943 -12.69 -18.02 25.23
CA GLN A 943 -13.27 -16.83 25.86
C GLN A 943 -14.79 -16.93 25.90
N ILE A 944 -15.36 -16.73 27.08
CA ILE A 944 -16.80 -16.77 27.33
C ILE A 944 -17.18 -15.46 27.99
N ILE A 945 -17.97 -14.64 27.29
CA ILE A 945 -18.19 -13.23 27.64
C ILE A 945 -19.70 -12.96 27.64
N ARG A 946 -20.25 -12.46 28.75
CA ARG A 946 -21.66 -12.09 28.90
C ARG A 946 -22.66 -13.23 28.59
N CYS A 947 -22.24 -14.49 28.71
CA CYS A 947 -23.13 -15.62 28.52
C CYS A 947 -23.97 -15.87 29.80
N ASN A 948 -25.27 -16.09 29.63
CA ASN A 948 -26.20 -16.38 30.73
C ASN A 948 -26.24 -17.88 31.07
N TRP A 949 -25.07 -18.49 31.21
CA TRP A 949 -24.95 -19.92 31.52
C TRP A 949 -25.14 -20.14 33.02
N ARG A 950 -25.87 -21.18 33.42
CA ARG A 950 -25.95 -21.60 34.83
C ARG A 950 -24.87 -22.61 35.17
N TYR A 951 -24.61 -23.51 34.23
CA TYR A 951 -23.62 -24.56 34.32
C TYR A 951 -22.69 -24.53 33.12
N PHE A 952 -21.45 -24.96 33.34
CA PHE A 952 -20.47 -25.16 32.30
C PHE A 952 -20.49 -26.64 31.85
N PRO A 953 -20.04 -26.97 30.62
CA PRO A 953 -19.92 -28.36 30.18
C PRO A 953 -19.01 -29.21 31.11
N ASP A 954 -19.50 -30.38 31.55
CA ASP A 954 -18.83 -31.24 32.55
C ASP A 954 -17.52 -31.93 32.08
N ASN A 955 -17.05 -31.69 30.85
CA ASN A 955 -15.95 -32.41 30.21
C ASN A 955 -14.75 -31.51 29.82
N MET A 956 -14.60 -30.35 30.47
CA MET A 956 -13.55 -29.37 30.18
C MET A 956 -12.12 -29.90 30.40
N GLU A 957 -11.95 -30.96 31.19
CA GLU A 957 -10.66 -31.61 31.43
C GLU A 957 -10.06 -32.28 30.17
N HIS A 958 -10.89 -32.54 29.15
CA HIS A 958 -10.43 -33.13 27.88
C HIS A 958 -9.80 -32.11 26.93
N LEU A 959 -9.82 -30.81 27.25
CA LEU A 959 -9.21 -29.73 26.47
C LEU A 959 -7.68 -29.69 26.63
N LYS A 960 -6.99 -30.75 26.19
CA LYS A 960 -5.56 -31.00 26.45
C LYS A 960 -4.58 -29.98 25.86
N SER A 961 -5.03 -29.11 24.95
CA SER A 961 -4.19 -28.05 24.34
C SER A 961 -4.55 -26.65 24.81
N LEU A 962 -5.57 -26.49 25.69
CA LEU A 962 -6.03 -25.18 26.12
C LEU A 962 -4.97 -24.53 27.01
N VAL A 963 -4.54 -23.32 26.65
CA VAL A 963 -3.52 -22.53 27.34
C VAL A 963 -4.15 -21.36 28.09
N GLU A 964 -5.18 -20.73 27.51
CA GLU A 964 -5.88 -19.57 28.08
C GLU A 964 -7.39 -19.83 28.18
N LEU A 965 -7.95 -19.49 29.35
CA LEU A 965 -9.39 -19.47 29.61
C LEU A 965 -9.80 -18.12 30.19
N VAL A 966 -10.74 -17.45 29.53
CA VAL A 966 -11.31 -16.16 29.98
C VAL A 966 -12.81 -16.31 30.17
N ILE A 967 -13.30 -15.97 31.36
CA ILE A 967 -14.73 -15.90 31.68
C ILE A 967 -15.02 -14.48 32.17
N GLN A 968 -15.92 -13.77 31.49
CA GLN A 968 -16.18 -12.37 31.79
C GLN A 968 -17.68 -12.04 31.77
N ASN A 969 -18.15 -11.27 32.75
CA ASN A 969 -19.53 -10.78 32.86
C ASN A 969 -20.60 -11.90 32.78
N CYS A 970 -20.29 -13.11 33.21
CA CYS A 970 -21.24 -14.23 33.24
C CYS A 970 -21.84 -14.33 34.65
N SER A 971 -23.00 -13.69 34.86
CA SER A 971 -23.55 -13.44 36.20
C SER A 971 -24.33 -14.61 36.81
N GLU A 972 -24.79 -15.57 36.00
CA GLU A 972 -25.63 -16.69 36.43
C GLU A 972 -24.83 -17.95 36.79
N ILE A 973 -23.52 -17.94 36.56
CA ILE A 973 -22.65 -19.10 36.78
C ILE A 973 -22.47 -19.34 38.27
N LEU A 974 -22.94 -20.49 38.77
CA LEU A 974 -22.86 -20.85 40.18
C LEU A 974 -21.53 -21.53 40.54
N SER A 975 -21.01 -22.36 39.62
CA SER A 975 -19.78 -23.11 39.78
C SER A 975 -19.11 -23.40 38.44
N LEU A 976 -17.84 -23.77 38.46
CA LEU A 976 -17.07 -24.18 37.28
C LEU A 976 -16.67 -25.66 37.40
N PRO A 977 -16.57 -26.40 36.28
CA PRO A 977 -16.14 -27.79 36.25
C PRO A 977 -14.63 -27.92 36.47
N THR A 978 -14.13 -29.16 36.45
CA THR A 978 -12.70 -29.44 36.46
C THR A 978 -12.01 -28.76 35.28
N LEU A 979 -10.97 -27.97 35.57
CA LEU A 979 -10.21 -27.24 34.54
C LEU A 979 -9.18 -28.16 33.84
N PRO A 980 -8.89 -27.91 32.55
CA PRO A 980 -7.90 -28.68 31.79
C PRO A 980 -6.48 -28.53 32.34
N GLN A 981 -5.74 -29.65 32.37
CA GLN A 981 -4.38 -29.71 32.94
C GLN A 981 -3.31 -28.97 32.14
N SER A 982 -3.59 -28.54 30.90
CA SER A 982 -2.67 -27.77 30.05
C SER A 982 -2.74 -26.25 30.29
N LEU A 983 -3.73 -25.78 31.06
CA LEU A 983 -4.08 -24.37 31.20
C LEU A 983 -2.98 -23.58 31.91
N GLN A 984 -2.48 -22.52 31.27
CA GLN A 984 -1.43 -21.64 31.82
C GLN A 984 -1.95 -20.29 32.29
N GLN A 985 -3.05 -19.80 31.71
CA GLN A 985 -3.67 -18.53 32.07
C GLN A 985 -5.16 -18.73 32.35
N PHE A 986 -5.62 -18.30 33.52
CA PHE A 986 -7.03 -18.34 33.88
C PHE A 986 -7.49 -16.97 34.38
N LYS A 987 -8.48 -16.40 33.68
CA LYS A 987 -9.00 -15.05 33.95
C LYS A 987 -10.50 -15.14 34.16
N ILE A 988 -10.98 -14.65 35.31
CA ILE A 988 -12.39 -14.55 35.65
C ILE A 988 -12.74 -13.14 36.08
N LYS A 989 -13.74 -12.54 35.45
CA LYS A 989 -14.07 -11.12 35.63
C LYS A 989 -15.58 -10.91 35.75
N ASN A 990 -16.03 -10.20 36.78
CA ASN A 990 -17.43 -9.80 37.00
C ASN A 990 -18.41 -10.99 36.94
N CYS A 991 -18.07 -12.08 37.63
CA CYS A 991 -18.89 -13.29 37.75
C CYS A 991 -19.38 -13.45 39.19
N ASP A 992 -20.48 -12.78 39.52
CA ASP A 992 -20.89 -12.54 40.90
C ASP A 992 -21.65 -13.69 41.57
N ALA A 993 -22.17 -14.66 40.82
CA ALA A 993 -22.83 -15.83 41.41
C ALA A 993 -21.85 -16.92 41.88
N ILE A 994 -20.57 -16.83 41.50
CA ILE A 994 -19.54 -17.81 41.86
C ILE A 994 -19.12 -17.61 43.32
N LEU A 995 -19.27 -18.67 44.12
CA LEU A 995 -18.86 -18.69 45.54
C LEU A 995 -17.43 -19.21 45.73
N SER A 996 -16.98 -20.13 44.87
CA SER A 996 -15.64 -20.74 44.92
C SER A 996 -15.15 -21.14 43.53
N LEU A 997 -13.83 -21.22 43.36
CA LEU A 997 -13.19 -21.71 42.12
C LEU A 997 -12.83 -23.21 42.26
N PRO A 998 -12.81 -23.96 41.15
CA PRO A 998 -12.42 -25.38 41.13
C PRO A 998 -10.91 -25.54 41.41
N THR A 999 -10.48 -26.78 41.60
CA THR A 999 -9.05 -27.12 41.73
C THR A 999 -8.26 -26.59 40.53
N LEU A 1000 -7.22 -25.82 40.81
CA LEU A 1000 -6.38 -25.22 39.78
C LEU A 1000 -5.38 -26.24 39.19
N PRO A 1001 -5.15 -26.23 37.87
CA PRO A 1001 -4.23 -27.15 37.23
C PRO A 1001 -2.76 -26.83 37.58
N GLN A 1002 -1.92 -27.87 37.65
CA GLN A 1002 -0.51 -27.74 38.07
C GLN A 1002 0.37 -26.96 37.08
N SER A 1003 -0.11 -26.70 35.86
CA SER A 1003 0.58 -25.93 34.82
C SER A 1003 0.27 -24.43 34.86
N LEU A 1004 -0.66 -23.98 35.71
CA LEU A 1004 -1.16 -22.61 35.74
C LEU A 1004 -0.08 -21.61 36.17
N LYS A 1005 0.20 -20.62 35.31
CA LYS A 1005 1.20 -19.57 35.54
C LYS A 1005 0.57 -18.23 35.94
N GLU A 1006 -0.66 -17.96 35.51
CA GLU A 1006 -1.35 -16.70 35.78
C GLU A 1006 -2.81 -16.93 36.17
N LEU A 1007 -3.20 -16.34 37.30
CA LEU A 1007 -4.58 -16.29 37.78
C LEU A 1007 -5.01 -14.83 37.97
N ILE A 1008 -6.09 -14.44 37.29
CA ILE A 1008 -6.70 -13.11 37.41
C ILE A 1008 -8.16 -13.26 37.83
N THR A 1009 -8.52 -12.71 38.97
CA THR A 1009 -9.91 -12.55 39.44
C THR A 1009 -10.23 -11.06 39.57
N VAL A 1010 -11.32 -10.58 38.95
CA VAL A 1010 -11.71 -9.16 39.01
C VAL A 1010 -13.21 -9.04 39.22
N GLY A 1011 -13.66 -8.29 40.21
CA GLY A 1011 -15.09 -7.95 40.38
C GLY A 1011 -15.99 -9.15 40.63
N CYS A 1012 -15.49 -10.27 41.16
CA CYS A 1012 -16.32 -11.39 41.60
C CYS A 1012 -16.65 -11.19 43.09
N TYR A 1013 -17.74 -10.49 43.40
CA TYR A 1013 -17.98 -9.96 44.75
C TYR A 1013 -18.34 -11.01 45.80
N LYS A 1014 -18.99 -12.12 45.40
CA LYS A 1014 -19.39 -13.22 46.31
C LYS A 1014 -18.36 -14.35 46.43
N LEU A 1015 -17.21 -14.25 45.76
CA LEU A 1015 -16.16 -15.25 45.85
C LEU A 1015 -15.57 -15.26 47.27
N GLU A 1016 -15.84 -16.31 48.05
CA GLU A 1016 -15.49 -16.37 49.47
C GLU A 1016 -14.04 -16.79 49.71
N LEU A 1017 -13.50 -17.64 48.83
CA LEU A 1017 -12.17 -18.22 48.98
C LEU A 1017 -11.53 -18.60 47.65
N LEU A 1018 -10.21 -18.46 47.57
CA LEU A 1018 -9.40 -18.99 46.48
C LEU A 1018 -8.96 -20.43 46.81
N PRO A 1019 -8.94 -21.35 45.83
CA PRO A 1019 -8.45 -22.71 45.99
C PRO A 1019 -6.94 -22.73 46.22
N THR A 1020 -6.39 -23.91 46.55
CA THR A 1020 -4.95 -24.08 46.71
C THR A 1020 -4.22 -23.68 45.42
N LEU A 1021 -3.23 -22.80 45.54
CA LEU A 1021 -2.48 -22.27 44.41
C LEU A 1021 -1.41 -23.28 43.95
N PRO A 1022 -1.27 -23.52 42.63
CA PRO A 1022 -0.29 -24.48 42.13
C PRO A 1022 1.14 -23.94 42.24
N PRO A 1023 2.15 -24.81 42.38
CA PRO A 1023 3.55 -24.43 42.57
C PRO A 1023 4.18 -23.76 41.33
N SER A 1024 3.51 -23.76 40.17
CA SER A 1024 3.96 -23.12 38.94
C SER A 1024 3.47 -21.67 38.78
N LEU A 1025 2.59 -21.19 39.65
CA LEU A 1025 1.92 -19.89 39.54
C LEU A 1025 2.91 -18.73 39.72
N GLN A 1026 3.05 -17.91 38.67
CA GLN A 1026 3.97 -16.76 38.65
C GLN A 1026 3.25 -15.43 38.88
N LYS A 1027 1.97 -15.33 38.54
CA LYS A 1027 1.19 -14.10 38.64
C LYS A 1027 -0.16 -14.35 39.29
N LEU A 1028 -0.48 -13.57 40.32
CA LEU A 1028 -1.78 -13.57 40.97
C LEU A 1028 -2.33 -12.15 41.04
N LYS A 1029 -3.48 -11.92 40.41
CA LYS A 1029 -4.19 -10.64 40.46
C LYS A 1029 -5.60 -10.87 40.97
N THR A 1030 -5.95 -10.21 42.08
CA THR A 1030 -7.29 -10.31 42.69
C THR A 1030 -7.80 -8.90 42.94
N LYS A 1031 -8.84 -8.50 42.21
CA LYS A 1031 -9.39 -7.14 42.28
C LYS A 1031 -10.88 -7.17 42.60
N TYR A 1032 -11.34 -6.33 43.51
CA TYR A 1032 -12.74 -6.14 43.88
C TYR A 1032 -13.47 -7.42 44.30
N CYS A 1033 -12.75 -8.44 44.78
CA CYS A 1033 -13.33 -9.65 45.36
C CYS A 1033 -13.54 -9.44 46.86
N ASN A 1034 -14.71 -8.90 47.24
CA ASN A 1034 -14.95 -8.42 48.60
C ASN A 1034 -15.20 -9.52 49.62
N ALA A 1035 -15.75 -10.68 49.23
CA ALA A 1035 -16.05 -11.77 50.16
C ALA A 1035 -14.81 -12.58 50.62
N ILE A 1036 -13.64 -12.39 49.99
CA ILE A 1036 -12.40 -13.07 50.38
C ILE A 1036 -11.90 -12.52 51.73
N LEU A 1037 -11.85 -13.39 52.73
CA LEU A 1037 -11.35 -13.06 54.08
C LEU A 1037 -9.83 -13.27 54.23
N SER A 1038 -9.28 -14.27 53.55
CA SER A 1038 -7.85 -14.61 53.57
C SER A 1038 -7.41 -15.24 52.24
N LEU A 1039 -6.12 -15.11 51.93
CA LEU A 1039 -5.50 -15.77 50.77
C LEU A 1039 -4.89 -17.12 51.17
N PRO A 1040 -4.91 -18.13 50.27
CA PRO A 1040 -4.19 -19.39 50.46
C PRO A 1040 -2.68 -19.18 50.50
N THR A 1041 -1.94 -20.21 50.91
CA THR A 1041 -0.46 -20.18 50.91
C THR A 1041 0.07 -19.85 49.52
N LEU A 1042 0.94 -18.85 49.43
CA LEU A 1042 1.52 -18.39 48.18
C LEU A 1042 2.67 -19.33 47.74
N PRO A 1043 2.73 -19.72 46.45
CA PRO A 1043 3.77 -20.60 45.94
C PRO A 1043 5.12 -19.88 45.79
N GLN A 1044 6.23 -20.63 45.95
CA GLN A 1044 7.60 -20.09 45.84
C GLN A 1044 8.03 -19.71 44.40
N SER A 1045 7.15 -19.83 43.42
CA SER A 1045 7.37 -19.39 42.04
C SER A 1045 6.73 -18.03 41.73
N LEU A 1046 5.93 -17.48 42.67
CA LEU A 1046 5.16 -16.27 42.47
C LEU A 1046 6.07 -15.05 42.34
N LYS A 1047 5.92 -14.30 41.25
CA LYS A 1047 6.72 -13.09 40.92
C LYS A 1047 5.91 -11.81 41.04
N GLU A 1048 4.60 -11.87 40.80
CA GLU A 1048 3.72 -10.70 40.77
C GLU A 1048 2.45 -10.98 41.59
N LEU A 1049 2.19 -10.13 42.59
CA LEU A 1049 0.99 -10.16 43.42
C LEU A 1049 0.30 -8.80 43.39
N ILE A 1050 -0.92 -8.75 42.86
CA ILE A 1050 -1.72 -7.52 42.76
C ILE A 1050 -3.06 -7.73 43.44
N ILE A 1051 -3.37 -6.93 44.46
CA ILE A 1051 -4.62 -6.99 45.22
C ILE A 1051 -5.26 -5.61 45.23
N VAL A 1052 -6.47 -5.45 44.70
CA VAL A 1052 -7.10 -4.12 44.62
C VAL A 1052 -8.54 -4.18 45.12
N GLY A 1053 -8.95 -3.32 46.04
CA GLY A 1053 -10.34 -3.18 46.46
C GLY A 1053 -10.96 -4.43 47.09
N CYS A 1054 -10.15 -5.36 47.65
CA CYS A 1054 -10.63 -6.52 48.41
C CYS A 1054 -10.88 -6.10 49.86
N LYS A 1055 -12.10 -5.67 50.18
CA LYS A 1055 -12.40 -4.94 51.42
C LYS A 1055 -12.37 -5.78 52.70
N ASN A 1056 -12.78 -7.05 52.64
CA ASN A 1056 -12.83 -7.91 53.82
C ASN A 1056 -11.55 -8.70 54.08
N LEU A 1057 -10.53 -8.58 53.21
CA LEU A 1057 -9.25 -9.28 53.37
C LEU A 1057 -8.53 -8.75 54.62
N GLU A 1058 -8.36 -9.59 55.64
CA GLU A 1058 -7.87 -9.18 56.96
C GLU A 1058 -6.34 -9.12 57.05
N SER A 1059 -5.65 -10.02 56.34
CA SER A 1059 -4.19 -10.10 56.36
C SER A 1059 -3.63 -10.78 55.10
N LEU A 1060 -2.33 -10.62 54.88
CA LEU A 1060 -1.60 -11.33 53.83
C LEU A 1060 -0.83 -12.52 54.39
N PRO A 1061 -0.78 -13.65 53.67
CA PRO A 1061 0.08 -14.78 54.02
C PRO A 1061 1.56 -14.40 53.85
N THR A 1062 2.45 -15.28 54.32
CA THR A 1062 3.90 -15.14 54.13
C THR A 1062 4.24 -14.99 52.64
N LEU A 1063 4.97 -13.93 52.30
CA LEU A 1063 5.38 -13.64 50.94
C LEU A 1063 6.54 -14.55 50.50
N PRO A 1064 6.53 -15.12 49.28
CA PRO A 1064 7.58 -15.99 48.80
C PRO A 1064 8.84 -15.20 48.40
N GLN A 1065 10.02 -15.83 48.51
CA GLN A 1065 11.31 -15.20 48.18
C GLN A 1065 11.55 -14.98 46.68
N SER A 1066 10.59 -15.37 45.84
CA SER A 1066 10.60 -15.12 44.39
C SER A 1066 9.87 -13.85 43.98
N LEU A 1067 9.13 -13.21 44.90
CA LEU A 1067 8.23 -12.11 44.60
C LEU A 1067 9.01 -10.85 44.19
N LYS A 1068 8.71 -10.30 43.02
CA LYS A 1068 9.34 -9.10 42.47
C LYS A 1068 8.45 -7.86 42.54
N GLU A 1069 7.13 -8.05 42.42
CA GLU A 1069 6.17 -6.97 42.39
C GLU A 1069 5.00 -7.24 43.34
N LEU A 1070 4.76 -6.29 44.24
CA LEU A 1070 3.62 -6.27 45.15
C LEU A 1070 2.86 -4.97 44.98
N MET A 1071 1.61 -5.06 44.52
CA MET A 1071 0.68 -3.93 44.49
C MET A 1071 -0.51 -4.24 45.38
N ILE A 1072 -0.83 -3.33 46.29
CA ILE A 1072 -2.06 -3.41 47.04
C ILE A 1072 -2.78 -2.04 47.01
N GLU A 1073 -4.08 -2.05 46.81
CA GLU A 1073 -4.88 -0.82 46.75
C GLU A 1073 -6.24 -0.99 47.43
N ASP A 1074 -6.71 -0.01 48.21
CA ASP A 1074 -8.06 0.06 48.82
C ASP A 1074 -8.51 -1.21 49.59
N CYS A 1075 -7.56 -1.89 50.25
CA CYS A 1075 -7.79 -3.05 51.13
C CYS A 1075 -7.87 -2.62 52.59
N LYS A 1076 -9.06 -2.23 53.05
CA LYS A 1076 -9.27 -1.49 54.31
C LYS A 1076 -9.01 -2.27 55.60
N ASN A 1077 -9.09 -3.58 55.58
CA ASN A 1077 -8.90 -4.42 56.77
C ASN A 1077 -7.46 -4.92 56.95
N ILE A 1078 -6.58 -4.69 55.96
CA ILE A 1078 -5.15 -5.02 56.07
C ILE A 1078 -4.46 -3.91 56.86
N ASN A 1079 -4.19 -4.17 58.14
CA ASN A 1079 -3.60 -3.19 59.07
C ASN A 1079 -2.07 -3.31 59.20
N SER A 1080 -1.44 -4.35 58.62
CA SER A 1080 0.01 -4.52 58.63
C SER A 1080 0.49 -5.35 57.43
N LEU A 1081 1.74 -5.14 57.03
CA LEU A 1081 2.38 -5.92 55.97
C LEU A 1081 3.26 -7.03 56.56
N PRO A 1082 3.27 -8.23 55.96
CA PRO A 1082 4.21 -9.28 56.35
C PRO A 1082 5.65 -8.88 55.99
N THR A 1083 6.64 -9.67 56.46
CA THR A 1083 8.05 -9.46 56.09
C THR A 1083 8.21 -9.50 54.58
N LEU A 1084 8.82 -8.44 54.03
CA LEU A 1084 9.05 -8.32 52.59
C LEU A 1084 10.25 -9.18 52.16
N PRO A 1085 10.16 -9.90 51.03
CA PRO A 1085 11.25 -10.74 50.54
C PRO A 1085 12.39 -9.91 49.93
N GLN A 1086 13.62 -10.42 49.98
CA GLN A 1086 14.82 -9.73 49.45
C GLN A 1086 14.88 -9.67 47.92
N SER A 1087 13.92 -10.29 47.24
CA SER A 1087 13.76 -10.25 45.78
C SER A 1087 12.86 -9.11 45.30
N LEU A 1088 12.17 -8.40 46.20
CA LEU A 1088 11.12 -7.45 45.85
C LEU A 1088 11.73 -6.20 45.20
N GLN A 1089 11.29 -5.88 43.99
CA GLN A 1089 11.77 -4.74 43.19
C GLN A 1089 10.77 -3.58 43.18
N LYS A 1090 9.47 -3.88 43.23
CA LYS A 1090 8.40 -2.87 43.19
C LYS A 1090 7.39 -3.08 44.31
N LEU A 1091 7.14 -2.03 45.07
CA LEU A 1091 6.11 -1.97 46.10
C LEU A 1091 5.19 -0.78 45.85
N MET A 1092 3.92 -1.06 45.59
CA MET A 1092 2.88 -0.07 45.33
C MET A 1092 1.76 -0.20 46.36
N LEU A 1093 1.52 0.85 47.15
CA LEU A 1093 0.53 0.87 48.22
C LEU A 1093 -0.40 2.06 48.07
N TYR A 1094 -1.63 1.83 47.61
CA TYR A 1094 -2.57 2.91 47.33
C TYR A 1094 -3.80 2.83 48.26
N ARG A 1095 -4.25 3.99 48.78
CA ARG A 1095 -5.47 4.10 49.60
C ARG A 1095 -5.49 3.19 50.83
N PHE A 1096 -4.34 3.08 51.51
CA PHE A 1096 -4.21 2.39 52.79
C PHE A 1096 -4.39 3.33 53.98
N ARG A 1097 -4.79 2.77 55.13
CA ARG A 1097 -4.88 3.49 56.41
C ARG A 1097 -3.92 2.86 57.42
N ASN A 1098 -3.15 3.67 58.12
CA ASN A 1098 -2.30 3.28 59.26
C ASN A 1098 -1.41 2.06 59.00
N ILE A 1099 -0.52 2.12 57.99
CA ILE A 1099 0.48 1.06 57.76
C ILE A 1099 1.76 1.39 58.54
N ASP A 1100 2.22 0.44 59.35
CA ASP A 1100 3.60 0.41 59.82
C ASP A 1100 4.49 -0.24 58.76
N LEU A 1101 5.48 0.50 58.24
CA LEU A 1101 6.40 -0.04 57.24
C LEU A 1101 7.36 -1.06 57.88
N PRO A 1102 7.45 -2.29 57.34
CA PRO A 1102 8.48 -3.24 57.75
C PRO A 1102 9.87 -2.79 57.25
N THR A 1103 10.91 -3.51 57.64
CA THR A 1103 12.24 -3.31 57.05
C THR A 1103 12.18 -3.55 55.54
N MET A 1104 12.60 -2.57 54.77
CA MET A 1104 12.59 -2.64 53.31
C MET A 1104 13.77 -3.45 52.78
N PRO A 1105 13.58 -4.27 51.73
CA PRO A 1105 14.66 -5.01 51.09
C PRO A 1105 15.59 -4.06 50.31
N GLN A 1106 16.85 -4.47 50.13
CA GLN A 1106 17.85 -3.69 49.38
C GLN A 1106 17.61 -3.70 47.86
N SER A 1107 16.89 -4.70 47.37
CA SER A 1107 16.53 -4.87 45.95
C SER A 1107 15.44 -3.91 45.47
N LEU A 1108 14.83 -3.11 46.35
CA LEU A 1108 13.64 -2.33 46.03
C LEU A 1108 14.01 -1.10 45.18
N GLU A 1109 13.51 -1.05 43.95
CA GLU A 1109 13.79 -0.02 42.95
C GLU A 1109 12.70 1.07 42.94
N LEU A 1110 11.44 0.65 43.17
CA LEU A 1110 10.26 1.51 43.17
C LEU A 1110 9.45 1.33 44.45
N PHE A 1111 9.21 2.45 45.13
CA PHE A 1111 8.24 2.58 46.20
C PHE A 1111 7.24 3.67 45.85
N ASP A 1112 5.99 3.28 45.59
CA ASP A 1112 4.93 4.21 45.23
C ASP A 1112 3.76 4.09 46.21
N VAL A 1113 3.41 5.20 46.83
CA VAL A 1113 2.38 5.26 47.86
C VAL A 1113 1.42 6.40 47.61
N LEU A 1114 0.12 6.11 47.69
CA LEU A 1114 -0.94 7.09 47.79
C LEU A 1114 -1.65 6.91 49.12
N THR A 1115 -1.52 7.86 50.04
CA THR A 1115 -2.09 7.76 51.39
C THR A 1115 -2.95 8.98 51.72
N ASN A 1116 -3.92 8.78 52.61
CA ASN A 1116 -4.69 9.87 53.23
C ASN A 1116 -4.23 10.15 54.67
N ASP A 1117 -3.20 9.45 55.16
CA ASP A 1117 -2.57 9.71 56.45
C ASP A 1117 -1.43 10.72 56.28
N GLN A 1118 -1.72 11.96 56.67
CA GLN A 1118 -0.78 13.06 56.57
C GLN A 1118 0.46 12.86 57.44
N LYS A 1119 0.33 12.17 58.58
CA LYS A 1119 1.47 11.90 59.47
C LYS A 1119 2.40 10.88 58.84
N PHE A 1120 1.84 9.81 58.27
CA PHE A 1120 2.59 8.80 57.54
C PHE A 1120 3.33 9.40 56.33
N ALA A 1121 2.63 10.18 55.50
CA ALA A 1121 3.23 10.83 54.33
C ALA A 1121 4.43 11.71 54.72
N ARG A 1122 4.24 12.59 55.73
CA ARG A 1122 5.31 13.43 56.27
C ARG A 1122 6.48 12.62 56.82
N SER A 1123 6.21 11.52 57.52
CA SER A 1123 7.24 10.63 58.06
C SER A 1123 8.06 9.92 56.99
N CYS A 1124 7.48 9.72 55.80
CA CYS A 1124 8.16 9.18 54.63
C CYS A 1124 8.90 10.25 53.80
N GLU A 1125 8.74 11.54 54.08
CA GLU A 1125 9.38 12.65 53.36
C GLU A 1125 10.43 13.39 54.22
N THR A 1126 10.33 13.29 55.55
CA THR A 1126 11.15 14.06 56.48
C THR A 1126 12.41 13.29 56.89
N VAL A 1127 13.57 13.86 56.59
CA VAL A 1127 14.88 13.27 56.92
C VAL A 1127 15.03 13.07 58.44
N GLY A 1128 15.39 11.86 58.85
CA GLY A 1128 15.59 11.48 60.25
C GLY A 1128 14.35 10.91 60.96
N GLU A 1129 13.19 10.87 60.30
CA GLU A 1129 12.02 10.14 60.79
C GLU A 1129 12.09 8.63 60.50
N GLU A 1130 11.38 7.84 61.29
CA GLU A 1130 11.47 6.37 61.28
C GLU A 1130 11.19 5.77 59.89
N ASN A 1131 10.16 6.24 59.18
CA ASN A 1131 9.79 5.70 57.87
C ASN A 1131 10.73 6.17 56.75
N TRP A 1132 11.21 7.42 56.80
CA TRP A 1132 12.25 7.92 55.89
C TRP A 1132 13.51 7.04 55.95
N GLU A 1133 13.98 6.72 57.16
CA GLU A 1133 15.18 5.89 57.33
C GLU A 1133 15.02 4.47 56.75
N LYS A 1134 13.79 3.94 56.72
CA LYS A 1134 13.47 2.65 56.11
C LYS A 1134 13.44 2.68 54.58
N ILE A 1135 13.18 3.82 53.94
CA ILE A 1135 13.01 3.94 52.48
C ILE A 1135 14.11 4.76 51.78
N ARG A 1136 15.04 5.36 52.54
CA ARG A 1136 16.03 6.31 52.00
C ARG A 1136 16.96 5.74 50.91
N HIS A 1137 17.17 4.43 50.88
CA HIS A 1137 18.04 3.75 49.89
C HIS A 1137 17.34 3.45 48.56
N ILE A 1138 16.01 3.63 48.47
CA ILE A 1138 15.22 3.31 47.28
C ILE A 1138 15.39 4.41 46.21
N PRO A 1139 15.76 4.07 44.96
CA PRO A 1139 16.00 5.05 43.89
C PRO A 1139 14.75 5.87 43.51
N THR A 1140 13.60 5.21 43.32
CA THR A 1140 12.35 5.85 42.88
C THR A 1140 11.31 5.81 43.98
N ARG A 1141 10.94 6.97 44.53
CA ARG A 1141 9.94 7.11 45.58
C ARG A 1141 8.87 8.11 45.18
N ASN A 1142 7.66 7.63 45.02
CA ASN A 1142 6.49 8.47 44.75
C ASN A 1142 5.63 8.46 46.01
N ILE A 1143 5.61 9.57 46.75
CA ILE A 1143 4.79 9.70 47.95
C ILE A 1143 3.73 10.74 47.64
N ASN A 1144 2.50 10.28 47.47
CA ASN A 1144 1.36 11.12 47.12
C ASN A 1144 0.39 11.15 48.30
N TYR A 1145 0.00 12.36 48.68
CA TYR A 1145 -1.01 12.61 49.72
C TYR A 1145 -2.31 13.07 49.09
N ASP A 1146 -3.43 12.41 49.43
CA ASP A 1146 -4.77 12.77 48.97
C ASP A 1146 -5.69 13.12 50.16
N GLU A 1147 -5.95 14.43 50.31
CA GLU A 1147 -6.68 15.05 51.41
C GLU A 1147 -8.22 14.82 51.30
N TYR A 1148 -8.74 14.45 50.13
CA TYR A 1148 -10.18 14.38 49.84
C TYR A 1148 -10.84 13.02 50.17
N TYR A 1149 -10.11 12.07 50.76
CA TYR A 1149 -10.61 10.72 51.01
C TYR A 1149 -11.57 10.61 52.23
N VAL A 1150 -11.76 11.69 53.02
CA VAL A 1150 -12.53 11.68 54.28
C VAL A 1150 -13.87 12.42 54.15
N GLN A 1151 -14.77 11.96 53.27
CA GLN A 1151 -16.21 12.11 53.49
C GLN A 1151 -16.93 10.83 53.04
N GLY A 1152 -17.47 10.11 54.04
CA GLY A 1152 -18.27 8.92 53.82
C GLY A 1152 -19.68 9.27 53.32
N ASN A 1153 -20.16 8.37 52.46
CA ASN A 1153 -21.53 8.16 51.97
C ASN A 1153 -22.00 8.97 50.75
N ASN A 1154 -22.35 8.18 49.73
CA ASN A 1154 -23.01 8.52 48.47
C ASN A 1154 -22.18 9.23 47.39
N PHE A 1155 -20.90 8.88 47.24
CA PHE A 1155 -20.42 8.69 45.88
C PHE A 1155 -21.07 7.42 45.35
N ASN A 1156 -22.16 7.60 44.60
CA ASN A 1156 -22.79 6.55 43.82
C ASN A 1156 -21.69 5.75 43.11
N PRO A 1157 -21.59 4.41 43.24
CA PRO A 1157 -20.54 3.61 42.60
C PRO A 1157 -20.49 3.81 41.08
N PHE A 1158 -21.54 4.41 40.51
CA PHE A 1158 -21.64 4.83 39.12
C PHE A 1158 -20.59 5.82 38.63
N SER A 1159 -19.86 6.58 39.47
CA SER A 1159 -18.97 7.66 38.99
C SER A 1159 -17.51 7.27 38.76
N SER A 1160 -16.94 6.32 39.53
CA SER A 1160 -15.62 5.73 39.23
C SER A 1160 -15.71 4.57 38.26
N HIS A 1161 -16.88 3.91 38.18
CA HIS A 1161 -17.26 3.19 36.98
C HIS A 1161 -17.29 4.19 35.82
N LEU A 1162 -17.91 5.37 35.88
CA LEU A 1162 -17.86 6.35 34.77
C LEU A 1162 -16.47 6.90 34.35
N PHE A 1163 -15.30 6.41 34.77
CA PHE A 1163 -14.02 6.78 34.15
C PHE A 1163 -13.23 5.55 33.68
N THR A 1164 -13.27 4.43 34.41
CA THR A 1164 -12.74 3.13 33.95
C THR A 1164 -13.76 2.32 33.15
N TRP A 1165 -15.03 2.33 33.56
CA TRP A 1165 -16.17 2.06 32.67
C TRP A 1165 -16.28 3.15 31.60
N ILE A 1166 -15.98 4.45 31.75
CA ILE A 1166 -15.97 5.33 30.54
C ILE A 1166 -14.78 5.04 29.64
N THR A 1167 -13.62 4.54 30.09
CA THR A 1167 -12.56 4.13 29.14
C THR A 1167 -12.79 2.73 28.57
N GLU A 1168 -13.30 1.77 29.35
CA GLU A 1168 -13.63 0.41 28.91
C GLU A 1168 -15.01 0.34 28.22
N VAL A 1169 -15.95 1.19 28.58
CA VAL A 1169 -17.24 1.45 27.93
C VAL A 1169 -17.17 2.63 26.96
N LEU A 1170 -16.10 3.42 26.84
CA LEU A 1170 -15.77 4.08 25.55
C LEU A 1170 -15.13 3.06 24.62
N LEU A 1171 -14.34 2.08 25.09
CA LEU A 1171 -13.93 0.95 24.24
C LEU A 1171 -15.13 0.06 23.83
N ILE A 1172 -16.12 -0.14 24.70
CA ILE A 1172 -17.31 -0.95 24.41
C ILE A 1172 -18.43 -0.12 23.76
N LEU A 1173 -18.65 1.16 24.09
CA LEU A 1173 -19.57 2.08 23.39
C LEU A 1173 -19.02 2.50 22.03
N THR A 1174 -17.73 2.45 21.76
CA THR A 1174 -17.26 2.72 20.39
C THR A 1174 -17.42 1.49 19.50
N TYR A 1175 -17.54 0.30 20.10
CA TYR A 1175 -18.04 -0.92 19.47
C TYR A 1175 -19.59 -1.06 19.46
N THR A 1176 -20.35 -0.35 20.30
CA THR A 1176 -21.83 -0.45 20.40
C THR A 1176 -22.63 0.84 20.07
N CYS A 1177 -22.01 2.01 19.89
CA CYS A 1177 -22.68 3.28 19.55
C CYS A 1177 -23.11 3.42 18.10
N CYS A 1178 -22.89 2.41 17.24
CA CYS A 1178 -23.60 2.36 15.96
C CYS A 1178 -25.10 2.05 16.11
N PHE A 1179 -25.66 1.86 17.32
CA PHE A 1179 -27.05 1.43 17.48
C PHE A 1179 -27.97 2.26 18.40
N ARG A 1180 -27.60 3.48 18.84
CA ARG A 1180 -28.49 4.31 19.68
C ARG A 1180 -28.89 5.68 19.12
N HIS A 1181 -28.94 5.82 17.79
CA HIS A 1181 -29.52 7.02 17.14
C HIS A 1181 -30.83 6.76 16.36
N LYS A 1182 -31.54 5.64 16.62
CA LYS A 1182 -32.81 5.29 15.95
C LYS A 1182 -33.97 4.87 16.87
N LEU A 1183 -33.86 5.05 18.18
CA LEU A 1183 -34.93 4.71 19.15
C LEU A 1183 -35.52 5.92 19.89
N THR A 1184 -35.07 7.15 19.61
CA THR A 1184 -35.68 8.41 20.10
C THR A 1184 -36.55 9.11 19.06
N GLN A 1185 -37.10 8.38 18.08
CA GLN A 1185 -38.11 8.89 17.14
C GLN A 1185 -39.45 8.14 17.15
N THR A 1186 -39.63 7.13 18.00
CA THR A 1186 -40.91 6.37 18.08
C THR A 1186 -41.63 6.52 19.43
N PHE A 1187 -41.06 7.24 20.40
CA PHE A 1187 -41.69 7.50 21.71
C PHE A 1187 -42.31 8.90 21.86
N VAL A 1188 -42.28 9.73 20.80
CA VAL A 1188 -42.85 11.10 20.79
C VAL A 1188 -44.23 11.17 20.10
N LEU A 1189 -44.84 10.04 19.75
CA LEU A 1189 -46.18 10.03 19.13
C LEU A 1189 -47.31 9.38 19.96
N ASN A 1190 -47.08 9.05 21.24
CA ASN A 1190 -48.13 8.51 22.13
C ASN A 1190 -48.24 9.21 23.49
N ILE A 1191 -47.67 10.41 23.63
CA ILE A 1191 -47.95 11.33 24.75
C ILE A 1191 -48.56 12.62 24.18
N HIS A 1192 -49.62 12.43 23.41
CA HIS A 1192 -50.64 13.45 23.12
C HIS A 1192 -52.00 12.73 23.04
N LEU A 1193 -52.42 12.20 24.19
CA LEU A 1193 -53.81 11.97 24.63
C LEU A 1193 -53.81 11.78 26.15
#